data_AF-A0A1Y5SGG7-F1
#
_entry.id   AF-A0A1Y5SGG7-F1
#
_cell.length_a   1.000
_cell.length_b   1.000
_cell.length_c   1.000
_cell.angle_alpha   90.00
_cell.angle_beta   90.00
_cell.angle_gamma   90.00
#
_symmetry.space_group_name_H-M   'P 1'
#
loop_
_entity.id
_entity.type
_entity.pdbx_description
1 polymer ?
#
loop_
_entity_poly.entity_id
_entity_poly.type
_entity_poly.pdbx_seq_one_letter_code
_entity_poly.pdbx_strand_id
1 'polypeptide(L)'
;MNKRIRLFAALCLPLAILVQTAAQAQTQDTSERDRSLIVGFLEDNLSGAGRNIRIDGFKGLLSSEATLESLTISDDQGVWLTLTDAVLDWNRSALLSGRLEVEKLSAASIELIRRPETAATTTTPEASVFSLPELPVSIDIGAFSVDEVHLGPEIIGTQDPILLSVFGTASLKDGNGAATLEIDRLQGPVGSFRLDTAYSNADANLDLDLSLTEGQNGLVATMIGLPGTPDLSLTAKGSGPLDTFIADIELATLGQPRLAGRVGVSTIVDPSELQETDEGAQTATSVPQPKTRSFFADIRGDVTPLFDPEYAAFFGASTQLTVNGVSYPDGRMTLDDFSLGTDALSLSGALAIGTDALPTSFDISGTIQTKDGTPTLLPLAGDKRFIDRAEISAQYDATRGEVWSAKAQLSGFDQTDLTIKDVSVTAKGLISRKRHAELSQILRALEANIQIMASGIAFTDPALQTAVGPELAADTQLTWRDDGKLVISDFIVLSQDTKLNAAGTVSGLDSGFTFKGNVALDTPRLSRFAPLAGRPLKGAVNATAQGVFTPLGGGFDAQITGLGQNLEMGIPKVDALINGRSEFALTARRDETGLNFDSLTLQTPAITAQGSGTLTGESSNLELAVRLDDTARLNAGVSGPLSVDANVSQSTPTGPWQTTATMTGPGGSQANLSGSIANTFNTAALQLVGTAPLGLANNMTTAALVQGTAAFNLRLDGPLALSSVSGTITTQEGARAVLPATGLSLSFEKFEARLDNDNAQISAIARADTGGRLTAEGRIGVTSGLQTDLRVIVNNLTVSDPDLYSTTVNGNIAITGALLTGPKIVGALTLGQTDVRVASVALGAGGDILPITHLSEPSDVRQTRARAGVLATDSNDSAAYGVQLDVTVDAPNQVFVRGRGLDAELGGRLRLTGSTQNIVPIGQFSLIRGRLSLLGNRIELTEGELYLQGSFDPSFKLVAETNTDDMTIQVTTSGSVSAPAVDLTSSPELPEDEILAQLLFGRALTEISAFQAAQMAAAVATLTGGGNGIVGSIRDSIGVDDLDVTTSDEGDTALRVGKYLSDDVYTDVTIDSSGKSVINLNLDASDTVTFKGSMSPSGATSLGVFFEKDY
;
A
#
# COMPACT_ATOMS: atom_id res chain seq x y z
N MET A 1 29.74 68.12 -44.76
CA MET A 1 30.00 69.57 -44.96
C MET A 1 29.86 69.89 -46.46
N ASN A 2 28.68 70.12 -47.06
CA ASN A 2 28.24 71.45 -47.52
C ASN A 2 26.82 71.48 -48.15
N LYS A 3 25.97 70.46 -47.93
CA LYS A 3 24.58 70.44 -48.45
C LYS A 3 23.46 70.45 -47.40
N ARG A 4 23.74 70.21 -46.11
CA ARG A 4 22.74 70.24 -45.04
C ARG A 4 22.61 71.59 -44.31
N ILE A 5 23.60 72.47 -44.43
CA ILE A 5 23.58 73.83 -43.84
C ILE A 5 22.68 74.81 -44.62
N ARG A 6 22.36 74.52 -45.89
CA ARG A 6 21.45 75.36 -46.71
C ARG A 6 19.96 75.06 -46.53
N LEU A 7 19.59 73.96 -45.87
CA LEU A 7 18.19 73.63 -45.58
C LEU A 7 17.70 74.24 -44.26
N PHE A 8 18.59 74.43 -43.28
CA PHE A 8 18.26 75.05 -41.99
C PHE A 8 18.09 76.59 -42.10
N ALA A 9 18.80 77.24 -43.02
CA ALA A 9 18.63 78.67 -43.31
C ALA A 9 17.33 79.02 -44.07
N ALA A 10 16.61 78.04 -44.62
CA ALA A 10 15.35 78.23 -45.33
C ALA A 10 14.11 78.07 -44.44
N LEU A 11 14.26 77.57 -43.20
CA LEU A 11 13.15 77.43 -42.24
C LEU A 11 13.07 78.57 -41.21
N CYS A 12 14.11 79.41 -41.09
CA CYS A 12 14.12 80.55 -40.17
C CYS A 12 13.47 81.83 -40.73
N LEU A 13 13.02 81.84 -42.00
CA LEU A 13 12.45 83.03 -42.64
C LEU A 13 10.93 83.28 -42.50
N PRO A 14 10.05 82.32 -42.09
CA PRO A 14 8.65 82.65 -41.80
C PRO A 14 8.36 82.92 -40.30
N LEU A 15 9.23 82.51 -39.37
CA LEU A 15 8.97 82.68 -37.92
C LEU A 15 9.30 84.10 -37.40
N ALA A 16 10.13 84.87 -38.13
CA ALA A 16 10.44 86.26 -37.79
C ALA A 16 9.36 87.26 -38.22
N ILE A 17 8.34 86.84 -38.99
CA ILE A 17 7.28 87.72 -39.52
C ILE A 17 5.95 87.57 -38.76
N LEU A 18 5.80 86.55 -37.91
CA LEU A 18 4.60 86.36 -37.06
C LEU A 18 4.70 86.98 -35.66
N VAL A 19 5.86 87.54 -35.27
CA VAL A 19 6.08 88.14 -33.93
C VAL A 19 5.79 89.66 -33.90
N GLN A 20 5.52 90.32 -35.04
CA GLN A 20 5.27 91.77 -35.07
C GLN A 20 3.78 92.19 -34.99
N THR A 21 2.83 91.25 -34.91
CA THR A 21 1.39 91.58 -34.75
C THR A 21 0.72 90.72 -33.68
N ALA A 22 1.28 90.71 -32.47
CA ALA A 22 0.54 90.34 -31.25
C ALA A 22 1.16 91.02 -30.01
N ALA A 23 1.71 92.23 -30.16
CA ALA A 23 1.90 93.13 -29.05
C ALA A 23 0.60 93.92 -28.87
N GLN A 24 -0.24 93.47 -27.92
CA GLN A 24 -1.26 94.23 -27.15
C GLN A 24 -2.49 93.35 -26.85
N ALA A 25 -2.49 92.68 -25.69
CA ALA A 25 -3.61 92.60 -24.74
C ALA A 25 -3.39 91.48 -23.70
N GLN A 26 -3.64 91.81 -22.43
CA GLN A 26 -3.77 90.93 -21.26
C GLN A 26 -2.52 90.19 -20.75
N THR A 27 -1.80 90.94 -19.92
CA THR A 27 -1.03 90.51 -18.75
C THR A 27 -1.82 89.56 -17.81
N GLN A 28 -1.07 88.62 -17.21
CA GLN A 28 -1.36 87.69 -16.10
C GLN A 28 -1.81 86.24 -16.37
N ASP A 29 -2.44 85.87 -17.50
CA ASP A 29 -2.98 84.50 -17.68
C ASP A 29 -2.10 83.54 -18.54
N THR A 30 -1.11 84.08 -19.26
CA THR A 30 -0.22 83.30 -20.15
C THR A 30 0.95 82.64 -19.42
N SER A 31 1.40 83.19 -18.29
CA SER A 31 2.57 82.67 -17.56
C SER A 31 2.29 81.34 -16.84
N GLU A 32 1.03 81.06 -16.49
CA GLU A 32 0.63 79.73 -15.97
C GLU A 32 0.44 78.68 -17.09
N ARG A 33 -0.08 79.08 -18.26
CA ARG A 33 -0.22 78.17 -19.42
C ARG A 33 1.12 77.80 -20.05
N ASP A 34 2.05 78.75 -20.18
CA ASP A 34 3.39 78.49 -20.72
C ASP A 34 4.24 77.63 -19.75
N ARG A 35 4.01 77.73 -18.43
CA ARG A 35 4.60 76.82 -17.42
C ARG A 35 4.05 75.41 -17.58
N SER A 36 2.74 75.24 -17.75
CA SER A 36 2.10 73.92 -17.91
C SER A 36 2.51 73.20 -19.19
N LEU A 37 2.79 73.93 -20.29
CA LEU A 37 3.23 73.33 -21.56
C LEU A 37 4.66 72.79 -21.50
N ILE A 38 5.57 73.46 -20.79
CA ILE A 38 6.97 73.02 -20.70
C ILE A 38 7.14 71.92 -19.65
N VAL A 39 6.41 71.99 -18.54
CA VAL A 39 6.35 70.90 -17.55
C VAL A 39 5.83 69.62 -18.23
N GLY A 40 4.69 69.70 -18.94
CA GLY A 40 4.17 68.56 -19.69
C GLY A 40 5.12 68.05 -20.77
N PHE A 41 5.83 68.94 -21.47
CA PHE A 41 6.87 68.53 -22.44
C PHE A 41 8.04 67.77 -21.79
N LEU A 42 8.48 68.20 -20.60
CA LEU A 42 9.55 67.51 -19.85
C LEU A 42 9.06 66.16 -19.31
N GLU A 43 7.86 66.10 -18.73
CA GLU A 43 7.24 64.86 -18.25
C GLU A 43 7.07 63.85 -19.40
N ASP A 44 6.57 64.27 -20.56
CA ASP A 44 6.32 63.40 -21.72
C ASP A 44 7.61 62.85 -22.36
N ASN A 45 8.68 63.66 -22.41
CA ASN A 45 9.96 63.23 -23.02
C ASN A 45 10.85 62.43 -22.05
N LEU A 46 10.70 62.62 -20.75
CA LEU A 46 11.48 61.90 -19.73
C LEU A 46 10.77 60.58 -19.31
N SER A 47 9.46 60.48 -19.52
CA SER A 47 8.67 59.26 -19.31
C SER A 47 8.76 58.32 -20.52
N GLY A 48 9.14 57.06 -20.28
CA GLY A 48 9.37 56.06 -21.32
C GLY A 48 10.01 54.78 -20.79
N ALA A 49 9.89 53.67 -21.54
CA ALA A 49 10.44 52.35 -21.17
C ALA A 49 10.04 51.85 -19.76
N GLY A 50 8.75 51.94 -19.41
CA GLY A 50 8.22 51.47 -18.12
C GLY A 50 8.35 52.46 -16.96
N ARG A 51 8.76 53.71 -17.22
CA ARG A 51 8.95 54.76 -16.20
C ARG A 51 8.08 55.99 -16.46
N ASN A 52 7.46 56.53 -15.41
CA ASN A 52 6.62 57.72 -15.40
C ASN A 52 7.16 58.79 -14.44
N ILE A 53 7.34 60.02 -14.92
CA ILE A 53 7.94 61.14 -14.20
C ILE A 53 6.91 62.28 -14.03
N ARG A 54 6.79 62.79 -12.81
CA ARG A 54 5.92 63.90 -12.44
C ARG A 54 6.73 65.04 -11.80
N ILE A 55 6.44 66.28 -12.16
CA ILE A 55 7.18 67.48 -11.77
C ILE A 55 6.21 68.54 -11.23
N ASP A 56 6.33 68.88 -9.94
CA ASP A 56 5.46 69.82 -9.24
C ASP A 56 6.24 71.08 -8.79
N GLY A 57 5.62 72.26 -8.92
CA GLY A 57 6.15 73.53 -8.39
C GLY A 57 7.32 74.17 -9.16
N PHE A 58 7.57 73.75 -10.41
CA PHE A 58 8.67 74.27 -11.24
C PHE A 58 8.58 75.77 -11.55
N LYS A 59 9.66 76.53 -11.28
CA LYS A 59 9.79 77.99 -11.43
C LYS A 59 11.17 78.33 -12.02
N GLY A 60 11.32 79.52 -12.62
CA GLY A 60 12.62 80.02 -13.10
C GLY A 60 13.05 79.54 -14.51
N LEU A 61 12.11 79.10 -15.34
CA LEU A 61 12.32 78.65 -16.73
C LEU A 61 13.12 79.59 -17.64
N LEU A 62 13.14 80.90 -17.38
CA LEU A 62 13.85 81.92 -18.17
C LEU A 62 15.00 82.63 -17.41
N SER A 63 15.24 82.30 -16.13
CA SER A 63 16.29 82.87 -15.27
C SER A 63 17.50 81.95 -15.12
N SER A 64 18.71 82.49 -14.87
CA SER A 64 19.91 81.67 -14.58
C SER A 64 19.68 80.65 -13.46
N GLU A 65 18.74 80.92 -12.54
CA GLU A 65 18.28 80.00 -11.50
C GLU A 65 16.90 79.41 -11.84
N ALA A 66 16.77 78.09 -11.86
CA ALA A 66 15.52 77.34 -11.96
C ALA A 66 15.30 76.51 -10.69
N THR A 67 14.08 76.50 -10.16
CA THR A 67 13.74 75.78 -8.92
C THR A 67 12.55 74.86 -9.12
N LEU A 68 12.52 73.75 -8.39
CA LEU A 68 11.48 72.72 -8.43
C LEU A 68 11.08 72.39 -6.98
N GLU A 69 9.78 72.24 -6.71
CA GLU A 69 9.31 71.86 -5.36
C GLU A 69 9.39 70.34 -5.16
N SER A 70 8.89 69.55 -6.12
CA SER A 70 8.98 68.08 -6.04
C SER A 70 9.06 67.44 -7.43
N LEU A 71 9.90 66.41 -7.60
CA LEU A 71 9.90 65.52 -8.76
C LEU A 71 9.78 64.08 -8.28
N THR A 72 8.82 63.35 -8.84
CA THR A 72 8.53 61.96 -8.50
C THR A 72 8.72 61.06 -9.72
N ILE A 73 9.41 59.93 -9.55
CA ILE A 73 9.62 58.91 -10.58
C ILE A 73 9.00 57.60 -10.12
N SER A 74 8.19 57.00 -11.00
CA SER A 74 7.47 55.74 -10.76
C SER A 74 7.65 54.74 -11.90
N ASP A 75 7.46 53.46 -11.59
CA ASP A 75 7.33 52.36 -12.54
C ASP A 75 5.99 51.61 -12.32
N ASP A 76 5.81 50.43 -12.92
CA ASP A 76 4.59 49.62 -12.79
C ASP A 76 4.25 49.20 -11.34
N GLN A 77 5.21 49.20 -10.42
CA GLN A 77 5.05 48.90 -8.99
C GLN A 77 4.91 50.16 -8.12
N GLY A 78 4.84 51.36 -8.70
CA GLY A 78 4.61 52.64 -8.00
C GLY A 78 5.83 53.57 -7.96
N VAL A 79 5.85 54.53 -7.03
CA VAL A 79 6.97 55.50 -6.88
C VAL A 79 8.21 54.83 -6.31
N TRP A 80 9.38 55.13 -6.86
CA TRP A 80 10.66 54.63 -6.35
C TRP A 80 11.70 55.73 -6.09
N LEU A 81 11.54 56.93 -6.67
CA LEU A 81 12.39 58.10 -6.40
C LEU A 81 11.53 59.37 -6.23
N THR A 82 11.80 60.13 -5.18
CA THR A 82 11.25 61.49 -4.96
C THR A 82 12.40 62.47 -4.72
N LEU A 83 12.34 63.65 -5.32
CA LEU A 83 13.33 64.71 -5.15
C LEU A 83 12.62 66.00 -4.74
N THR A 84 13.07 66.66 -3.67
CA THR A 84 12.40 67.84 -3.09
C THR A 84 13.31 69.07 -3.05
N ASP A 85 12.74 70.23 -3.34
CA ASP A 85 13.41 71.54 -3.34
C ASP A 85 14.70 71.57 -4.19
N ALA A 86 14.58 71.17 -5.46
CA ALA A 86 15.70 71.22 -6.40
C ALA A 86 15.97 72.65 -6.86
N VAL A 87 17.24 73.02 -6.93
CA VAL A 87 17.74 74.28 -7.49
C VAL A 87 18.80 73.98 -8.54
N LEU A 88 18.63 74.54 -9.73
CA LEU A 88 19.58 74.49 -10.84
C LEU A 88 19.97 75.92 -11.20
N ASP A 89 21.19 76.32 -10.85
CA ASP A 89 21.82 77.56 -11.26
C ASP A 89 22.80 77.29 -12.42
N TRP A 90 22.54 77.90 -13.56
CA TRP A 90 23.20 77.55 -14.82
C TRP A 90 23.32 78.73 -15.79
N ASN A 91 24.42 78.73 -16.55
CA ASN A 91 24.71 79.75 -17.53
C ASN A 91 24.10 79.43 -18.90
N ARG A 92 22.91 79.95 -19.16
CA ARG A 92 22.17 79.77 -20.42
C ARG A 92 22.90 80.28 -21.66
N SER A 93 23.71 81.34 -21.51
CA SER A 93 24.46 81.87 -22.64
C SER A 93 25.58 80.92 -23.09
N ALA A 94 26.07 80.09 -22.17
CA ALA A 94 27.04 79.03 -22.48
C ALA A 94 26.45 78.00 -23.46
N LEU A 95 25.14 77.72 -23.41
CA LEU A 95 24.50 76.78 -24.35
C LEU A 95 24.57 77.26 -25.80
N LEU A 96 24.49 78.57 -26.05
CA LEU A 96 24.63 79.16 -27.39
C LEU A 96 26.05 78.93 -27.94
N SER A 97 27.03 78.74 -27.05
CA SER A 97 28.41 78.36 -27.37
C SER A 97 28.64 76.84 -27.35
N GLY A 98 27.59 76.02 -27.23
CA GLY A 98 27.70 74.56 -27.15
C GLY A 98 28.19 74.04 -25.80
N ARG A 99 27.94 74.75 -24.69
CA ARG A 99 28.40 74.37 -23.35
C ARG A 99 27.25 74.42 -22.34
N LEU A 100 27.05 73.37 -21.58
CA LEU A 100 26.15 73.34 -20.42
C LEU A 100 27.00 73.59 -19.17
N GLU A 101 26.98 74.82 -18.66
CA GLU A 101 27.72 75.22 -17.46
C GLU A 101 26.71 75.42 -16.32
N VAL A 102 26.81 74.57 -15.31
CA VAL A 102 25.96 74.55 -14.11
C VAL A 102 26.83 75.00 -12.95
N GLU A 103 26.57 76.21 -12.42
CA GLU A 103 27.30 76.75 -11.28
C GLU A 103 26.94 75.97 -10.01
N LYS A 104 25.66 75.66 -9.83
CA LYS A 104 25.14 74.92 -8.68
C LYS A 104 23.95 74.05 -9.08
N LEU A 105 24.01 72.77 -8.75
CA LEU A 105 22.87 71.86 -8.75
C LEU A 105 22.66 71.35 -7.32
N SER A 106 21.54 71.70 -6.69
CA SER A 106 21.25 71.24 -5.33
C SER A 106 19.84 70.72 -5.14
N ALA A 107 19.63 69.88 -4.14
CA ALA A 107 18.32 69.46 -3.67
C ALA A 107 18.32 69.38 -2.13
N ALA A 108 17.19 69.71 -1.49
CA ALA A 108 17.08 69.56 -0.04
C ALA A 108 17.01 68.08 0.34
N SER A 109 16.20 67.29 -0.39
CA SER A 109 16.17 65.85 -0.18
C SER A 109 15.98 65.02 -1.45
N ILE A 110 16.54 63.82 -1.44
CA ILE A 110 16.27 62.75 -2.41
C ILE A 110 15.87 61.51 -1.63
N GLU A 111 14.66 61.02 -1.85
CA GLU A 111 14.16 59.78 -1.26
C GLU A 111 14.16 58.67 -2.31
N LEU A 112 14.91 57.60 -2.06
CA LEU A 112 14.95 56.40 -2.89
C LEU A 112 14.33 55.25 -2.10
N ILE A 113 13.12 54.85 -2.46
CA ILE A 113 12.31 53.93 -1.65
C ILE A 113 12.67 52.47 -1.95
N ARG A 114 12.85 52.15 -3.23
CA ARG A 114 13.12 50.80 -3.74
C ARG A 114 13.90 50.84 -5.06
N ARG A 115 14.38 49.68 -5.54
CA ARG A 115 15.03 49.54 -6.85
C ARG A 115 13.98 49.49 -7.98
N PRO A 116 14.23 50.11 -9.15
CA PRO A 116 13.30 50.06 -10.28
C PRO A 116 13.33 48.68 -10.98
N GLU A 117 12.20 48.24 -11.53
CA GLU A 117 12.16 47.05 -12.40
C GLU A 117 12.74 47.38 -13.79
N THR A 118 13.92 46.85 -14.12
CA THR A 118 14.49 46.94 -15.48
C THR A 118 14.07 45.75 -16.32
N ALA A 119 13.45 46.02 -17.48
CA ALA A 119 13.24 45.01 -18.52
C ALA A 119 14.59 44.44 -18.97
N ALA A 120 14.73 43.11 -18.99
CA ALA A 120 15.97 42.44 -19.38
C ALA A 120 16.36 42.80 -20.83
N THR A 121 17.45 43.56 -20.99
CA THR A 121 18.09 43.75 -22.30
C THR A 121 18.99 42.57 -22.60
N THR A 122 18.78 41.92 -23.75
CA THR A 122 19.69 40.93 -24.30
C THR A 122 21.01 41.62 -24.66
N THR A 123 22.05 41.40 -23.85
CA THR A 123 23.39 41.92 -24.12
C THR A 123 23.98 41.23 -25.35
N THR A 124 24.40 42.00 -26.35
CA THR A 124 25.26 41.46 -27.40
C THR A 124 26.69 41.29 -26.84
N PRO A 125 27.42 40.21 -27.19
CA PRO A 125 28.76 39.91 -26.66
C PRO A 125 29.88 40.81 -27.22
N GLU A 126 29.54 41.96 -27.80
CA GLU A 126 30.49 42.85 -28.44
C GLU A 126 31.10 43.81 -27.40
N ALA A 127 32.40 43.64 -27.13
CA ALA A 127 33.14 44.53 -26.24
C ALA A 127 33.42 45.88 -26.94
N SER A 128 32.69 46.94 -26.58
CA SER A 128 33.07 48.31 -26.90
C SER A 128 34.17 48.79 -25.95
N VAL A 129 35.14 49.53 -26.46
CA VAL A 129 36.14 50.20 -25.62
C VAL A 129 35.41 51.22 -24.75
N PHE A 130 35.71 51.26 -23.45
CA PHE A 130 35.18 52.30 -22.58
C PHE A 130 35.66 53.66 -23.11
N SER A 131 34.72 54.48 -23.54
CA SER A 131 34.95 55.87 -23.88
C SER A 131 33.83 56.70 -23.27
N LEU A 132 34.18 57.89 -22.78
CA LEU A 132 33.17 58.85 -22.40
C LEU A 132 32.46 59.34 -23.67
N PRO A 133 31.13 59.49 -23.66
CA PRO A 133 30.42 59.97 -24.83
C PRO A 133 30.87 61.39 -25.21
N GLU A 134 31.15 61.61 -26.49
CA GLU A 134 31.35 62.96 -27.03
C GLU A 134 29.99 63.62 -27.20
N LEU A 135 29.60 64.38 -26.18
CA LEU A 135 28.33 65.10 -26.22
C LEU A 135 28.44 66.32 -27.16
N PRO A 136 27.38 66.64 -27.92
CA PRO A 136 27.33 67.85 -28.76
C PRO A 136 27.39 69.15 -27.93
N VAL A 137 27.24 69.04 -26.61
CA VAL A 137 27.48 70.10 -25.63
C VAL A 137 28.42 69.59 -24.54
N SER A 138 29.48 70.34 -24.23
CA SER A 138 30.32 70.02 -23.06
C SER A 138 29.55 70.32 -21.78
N ILE A 139 29.64 69.46 -20.77
CA ILE A 139 28.98 69.64 -19.49
C ILE A 139 30.01 70.03 -18.44
N ASP A 140 29.72 71.03 -17.63
CA ASP A 140 30.53 71.42 -16.47
C ASP A 140 29.59 71.70 -15.30
N ILE A 141 29.72 70.93 -14.22
CA ILE A 141 28.94 71.03 -12.99
C ILE A 141 29.90 71.45 -11.88
N GLY A 142 29.87 72.74 -11.55
CA GLY A 142 30.77 73.37 -10.58
C GLY A 142 30.53 72.92 -9.14
N ALA A 143 29.27 72.69 -8.75
CA ALA A 143 28.91 72.10 -7.48
C ALA A 143 27.58 71.34 -7.57
N PHE A 144 27.60 70.06 -7.17
CA PHE A 144 26.43 69.23 -6.91
C PHE A 144 26.32 69.00 -5.41
N SER A 145 25.17 69.29 -4.79
CA SER A 145 24.97 69.11 -3.35
C SER A 145 23.56 68.65 -3.02
N VAL A 146 23.42 67.55 -2.29
CA VAL A 146 22.16 67.08 -1.74
C VAL A 146 22.28 67.00 -0.24
N ASP A 147 21.44 67.77 0.46
CA ASP A 147 21.52 67.90 1.91
C ASP A 147 21.12 66.60 2.60
N GLU A 148 20.06 65.93 2.13
CA GLU A 148 19.60 64.64 2.67
C GLU A 148 19.20 63.63 1.57
N VAL A 149 19.90 62.50 1.50
CA VAL A 149 19.54 61.34 0.67
C VAL A 149 19.04 60.24 1.58
N HIS A 150 17.75 59.91 1.45
CA HIS A 150 17.08 58.86 2.21
C HIS A 150 17.06 57.59 1.35
N LEU A 151 17.82 56.57 1.75
CA LEU A 151 17.84 55.28 1.09
C LEU A 151 16.98 54.27 1.86
N GLY A 152 15.95 53.75 1.21
CA GLY A 152 14.97 52.85 1.81
C GLY A 152 15.52 51.45 2.14
N PRO A 153 14.87 50.72 3.07
CA PRO A 153 15.24 49.37 3.50
C PRO A 153 15.52 48.38 2.37
N GLU A 154 14.69 48.40 1.31
CA GLU A 154 14.75 47.47 0.18
C GLU A 154 15.97 47.71 -0.73
N ILE A 155 16.59 48.89 -0.66
CA ILE A 155 17.72 49.25 -1.53
C ILE A 155 19.03 48.67 -0.99
N ILE A 156 19.19 48.73 0.34
CA ILE A 156 20.43 48.37 1.02
C ILE A 156 20.28 47.07 1.83
N GLY A 157 19.06 46.54 1.98
CA GLY A 157 18.81 45.30 2.73
C GLY A 157 18.94 45.47 4.25
N THR A 158 18.65 46.66 4.76
CA THR A 158 18.70 46.98 6.20
C THR A 158 17.29 47.23 6.73
N GLN A 159 17.07 47.15 8.05
CA GLN A 159 15.73 47.35 8.63
C GLN A 159 15.29 48.83 8.69
N ASP A 160 16.25 49.76 8.73
CA ASP A 160 16.01 51.19 8.89
C ASP A 160 16.49 51.96 7.64
N PRO A 161 15.82 53.07 7.26
CA PRO A 161 16.29 53.94 6.20
C PRO A 161 17.61 54.63 6.58
N ILE A 162 18.45 54.89 5.58
CA ILE A 162 19.77 55.49 5.77
C ILE A 162 19.81 56.91 5.21
N LEU A 163 20.34 57.83 6.00
CA LEU A 163 20.42 59.24 5.69
C LEU A 163 21.87 59.64 5.34
N LEU A 164 22.08 60.15 4.13
CA LEU A 164 23.40 60.54 3.60
C LEU A 164 23.37 61.99 3.09
N SER A 165 24.51 62.67 3.04
CA SER A 165 24.69 63.88 2.23
C SER A 165 25.60 63.54 1.05
N VAL A 166 25.36 64.18 -0.09
CA VAL A 166 26.18 63.98 -1.30
C VAL A 166 26.68 65.33 -1.77
N PHE A 167 27.99 65.45 -1.96
CA PHE A 167 28.64 66.59 -2.56
C PHE A 167 29.51 66.13 -3.73
N GLY A 168 29.63 66.94 -4.78
CA GLY A 168 30.54 66.59 -5.86
C GLY A 168 30.66 67.63 -6.95
N THR A 169 31.54 67.36 -7.89
CA THR A 169 31.72 68.11 -9.13
C THR A 169 31.84 67.13 -10.28
N ALA A 170 31.45 67.56 -11.48
CA ALA A 170 31.58 66.73 -12.66
C ALA A 170 31.78 67.60 -13.89
N SER A 171 32.76 67.26 -14.72
CA SER A 171 32.98 67.91 -16.01
C SER A 171 33.11 66.85 -17.08
N LEU A 172 32.63 67.15 -18.30
CA LEU A 172 32.75 66.32 -19.49
C LEU A 172 32.89 67.23 -20.71
N LYS A 173 34.10 67.30 -21.27
CA LYS A 173 34.43 68.13 -22.42
C LYS A 173 35.33 67.39 -23.41
N ASP A 174 34.86 67.29 -24.65
CA ASP A 174 35.62 66.71 -25.77
C ASP A 174 36.19 65.32 -25.42
N GLY A 175 35.39 64.48 -24.76
CA GLY A 175 35.79 63.15 -24.31
C GLY A 175 36.70 63.10 -23.08
N ASN A 176 37.01 64.24 -22.45
CA ASN A 176 37.68 64.30 -21.15
C ASN A 176 36.65 64.51 -20.06
N GLY A 177 36.62 63.67 -19.04
CA GLY A 177 35.77 63.85 -17.88
C GLY A 177 36.56 63.83 -16.59
N ALA A 178 36.16 64.65 -15.63
CA ALA A 178 36.66 64.58 -14.26
C ALA A 178 35.48 64.68 -13.31
N ALA A 179 35.49 63.90 -12.25
CA ALA A 179 34.45 63.89 -11.24
C ALA A 179 35.05 63.76 -9.85
N THR A 180 34.57 64.60 -8.94
CA THR A 180 34.79 64.41 -7.50
C THR A 180 33.45 64.11 -6.86
N LEU A 181 33.40 63.12 -5.97
CA LEU A 181 32.19 62.71 -5.28
C LEU A 181 32.54 62.41 -3.82
N GLU A 182 31.87 63.09 -2.91
CA GLU A 182 31.94 62.89 -1.47
C GLU A 182 30.55 62.54 -0.96
N ILE A 183 30.43 61.41 -0.28
CA ILE A 183 29.18 60.95 0.33
C ILE A 183 29.46 60.72 1.81
N ASP A 184 28.76 61.46 2.66
CA ASP A 184 28.89 61.34 4.12
C ASP A 184 27.57 60.85 4.73
N ARG A 185 27.68 59.98 5.72
CA ARG A 185 26.51 59.49 6.47
C ARG A 185 26.13 60.49 7.56
N LEU A 186 24.88 60.97 7.51
CA LEU A 186 24.37 61.99 8.44
C LEU A 186 23.88 61.40 9.76
N GLN A 187 23.39 60.16 9.74
CA GLN A 187 22.83 59.49 10.91
C GLN A 187 23.36 58.06 11.06
N GLY A 188 23.83 57.74 12.27
CA GLY A 188 24.41 56.45 12.62
C GLY A 188 25.94 56.51 12.75
N PRO A 189 26.64 55.37 12.60
CA PRO A 189 28.10 55.32 12.59
C PRO A 189 28.70 56.19 11.49
N VAL A 190 29.86 56.78 11.76
CA VAL A 190 30.60 57.61 10.79
C VAL A 190 30.84 56.78 9.53
N GLY A 191 30.54 57.34 8.36
CA GLY A 191 30.80 56.72 7.06
C GLY A 191 31.05 57.82 6.03
N SER A 192 32.20 57.78 5.37
CA SER A 192 32.57 58.71 4.31
C SER A 192 33.10 57.94 3.11
N PHE A 193 32.54 58.19 1.93
CA PHE A 193 33.02 57.71 0.65
C PHE A 193 33.51 58.89 -0.16
N ARG A 194 34.75 58.83 -0.64
CA ARG A 194 35.34 59.83 -1.53
C ARG A 194 35.85 59.15 -2.79
N LEU A 195 35.51 59.73 -3.93
CA LEU A 195 36.00 59.36 -5.25
C LEU A 195 36.51 60.62 -5.93
N ASP A 196 37.79 60.64 -6.28
CA ASP A 196 38.38 61.58 -7.22
C ASP A 196 38.81 60.80 -8.45
N THR A 197 38.25 61.13 -9.61
CA THR A 197 38.58 60.44 -10.85
C THR A 197 38.62 61.38 -12.03
N ALA A 198 39.58 61.15 -12.93
CA ALA A 198 39.71 61.84 -14.19
C ALA A 198 39.98 60.83 -15.30
N TYR A 199 39.33 61.00 -16.45
CA TYR A 199 39.51 60.17 -17.63
C TYR A 199 39.57 61.01 -18.91
N SER A 200 40.47 60.65 -19.82
CA SER A 200 40.56 61.28 -21.14
C SER A 200 40.42 60.26 -22.26
N ASN A 201 39.47 60.49 -23.19
CA ASN A 201 39.36 59.69 -24.41
C ASN A 201 40.59 59.80 -25.32
N ALA A 202 41.36 60.89 -25.23
CA ALA A 202 42.45 61.19 -26.17
C ALA A 202 43.67 60.30 -25.96
N ASP A 203 44.01 60.03 -24.70
CA ASP A 203 45.14 59.18 -24.30
C ASP A 203 44.68 57.95 -23.48
N ALA A 204 43.37 57.78 -23.26
CA ALA A 204 42.77 56.73 -22.46
C ALA A 204 43.30 56.66 -21.01
N ASN A 205 43.85 57.75 -20.48
CA ASN A 205 44.37 57.80 -19.12
C ASN A 205 43.23 57.87 -18.11
N LEU A 206 43.23 56.97 -17.14
CA LEU A 206 42.37 57.00 -15.95
C LEU A 206 43.23 57.34 -14.73
N ASP A 207 42.83 58.38 -14.01
CA ASP A 207 43.24 58.65 -12.64
C ASP A 207 42.08 58.24 -11.72
N LEU A 208 42.39 57.45 -10.70
CA LEU A 208 41.43 56.90 -9.75
C LEU A 208 42.02 57.01 -8.35
N ASP A 209 41.40 57.82 -7.49
CA ASP A 209 41.62 57.83 -6.05
C ASP A 209 40.27 57.60 -5.35
N LEU A 210 40.04 56.37 -4.92
CA LEU A 210 38.86 55.97 -4.17
C LEU A 210 39.26 55.70 -2.72
N SER A 211 38.52 56.30 -1.78
CA SER A 211 38.63 56.00 -0.36
C SER A 211 37.26 55.86 0.28
N LEU A 212 37.08 54.79 1.04
CA LEU A 212 35.92 54.54 1.88
C LEU A 212 36.42 54.38 3.32
N THR A 213 35.79 55.08 4.26
CA THR A 213 36.06 54.93 5.69
C THR A 213 34.75 54.85 6.44
N GLU A 214 34.56 53.80 7.23
CA GLU A 214 33.40 53.57 8.07
C GLU A 214 33.83 53.24 9.49
N GLY A 215 33.08 53.73 10.48
CA GLY A 215 33.21 53.34 11.88
C GLY A 215 32.54 51.99 12.15
N GLN A 216 32.62 51.53 13.40
CA GLN A 216 31.98 50.31 13.84
C GLN A 216 30.46 50.35 13.59
N ASN A 217 29.89 49.25 13.10
CA ASN A 217 28.52 49.15 12.57
C ASN A 217 28.31 49.96 11.28
N GLY A 218 29.39 50.15 10.52
CA GLY A 218 29.39 50.77 9.19
C GLY A 218 28.40 50.12 8.21
N LEU A 219 28.02 50.87 7.18
CA LEU A 219 27.03 50.42 6.21
C LEU A 219 27.55 49.25 5.39
N VAL A 220 28.72 49.43 4.77
CA VAL A 220 29.35 48.41 3.93
C VAL A 220 29.68 47.18 4.77
N ALA A 221 30.30 47.36 5.95
CA ALA A 221 30.61 46.24 6.86
C ALA A 221 29.37 45.40 7.23
N THR A 222 28.20 46.04 7.38
CA THR A 222 26.92 45.36 7.64
C THR A 222 26.37 44.66 6.38
N MET A 223 26.43 45.32 5.22
CA MET A 223 25.96 44.75 3.96
C MET A 223 26.71 43.50 3.54
N ILE A 224 28.04 43.47 3.76
CA ILE A 224 28.86 42.29 3.44
C ILE A 224 28.93 41.28 4.61
N GLY A 225 28.26 41.56 5.73
CA GLY A 225 28.13 40.63 6.86
C GLY A 225 29.42 40.39 7.64
N LEU A 226 30.28 41.40 7.82
CA LEU A 226 31.52 41.24 8.61
C LEU A 226 31.20 40.93 10.08
N PRO A 227 31.82 39.90 10.68
CA PRO A 227 31.60 39.55 12.09
C PRO A 227 32.02 40.68 13.03
N GLY A 228 31.12 41.03 13.95
CA GLY A 228 31.34 42.13 14.90
C GLY A 228 31.33 43.53 14.27
N THR A 229 31.04 43.62 12.95
CA THR A 229 30.85 44.87 12.19
C THR A 229 31.90 45.93 12.53
N PRO A 230 33.21 45.63 12.36
CA PRO A 230 34.28 46.53 12.76
C PRO A 230 34.27 47.82 11.93
N ASP A 231 35.07 48.80 12.35
CA ASP A 231 35.48 49.88 11.46
C ASP A 231 36.20 49.32 10.23
N LEU A 232 36.00 49.98 9.09
CA LEU A 232 36.42 49.52 7.78
C LEU A 232 37.03 50.68 7.03
N SER A 233 38.22 50.51 6.47
CA SER A 233 38.77 51.43 5.49
C SER A 233 39.21 50.68 4.24
N LEU A 234 38.76 51.14 3.07
CA LEU A 234 39.13 50.61 1.77
C LEU A 234 39.69 51.76 0.94
N THR A 235 40.86 51.57 0.34
CA THR A 235 41.42 52.49 -0.65
C THR A 235 41.76 51.76 -1.93
N ALA A 236 41.45 52.37 -3.07
CA ALA A 236 41.88 51.91 -4.38
C ALA A 236 42.46 53.10 -5.15
N LYS A 237 43.76 53.04 -5.44
CA LYS A 237 44.49 54.14 -6.11
C LYS A 237 45.20 53.63 -7.35
N GLY A 238 45.01 54.28 -8.49
CA GLY A 238 45.67 53.91 -9.73
C GLY A 238 45.67 55.07 -10.72
N SER A 239 46.76 55.20 -11.48
CA SER A 239 46.88 56.25 -12.49
C SER A 239 47.63 55.71 -13.72
N GLY A 240 47.05 55.91 -14.90
CA GLY A 240 47.67 55.54 -16.18
C GLY A 240 46.67 55.16 -17.27
N PRO A 241 47.14 54.77 -18.47
CA PRO A 241 46.28 54.36 -19.57
C PRO A 241 45.43 53.14 -19.18
N LEU A 242 44.15 53.08 -19.57
CA LEU A 242 43.28 51.90 -19.38
C LEU A 242 43.88 50.63 -19.99
N ASP A 243 44.69 50.81 -21.03
CA ASP A 243 45.41 49.78 -21.73
C ASP A 243 46.64 49.26 -20.95
N THR A 244 47.05 49.86 -19.82
CA THR A 244 48.13 49.39 -18.93
C THR A 244 47.85 49.75 -17.46
N PHE A 245 46.57 49.83 -17.08
CA PHE A 245 46.16 50.39 -15.79
C PHE A 245 46.50 49.45 -14.64
N ILE A 246 47.09 50.01 -13.59
CA ILE A 246 47.41 49.30 -12.34
C ILE A 246 46.81 50.10 -11.19
N ALA A 247 46.11 49.40 -10.29
CA ALA A 247 45.61 49.96 -9.05
C ALA A 247 46.17 49.22 -7.84
N ASP A 248 46.64 49.99 -6.86
CA ASP A 248 46.94 49.54 -5.51
C ASP A 248 45.63 49.48 -4.72
N ILE A 249 45.33 48.32 -4.12
CA ILE A 249 44.15 48.10 -3.27
C ILE A 249 44.64 47.83 -1.86
N GLU A 250 44.06 48.52 -0.88
CA GLU A 250 44.29 48.29 0.55
C GLU A 250 42.95 48.26 1.30
N LEU A 251 42.76 47.25 2.13
CA LEU A 251 41.63 47.07 3.03
C LEU A 251 42.17 46.94 4.46
N ALA A 252 41.65 47.72 5.39
CA ALA A 252 41.99 47.63 6.81
C ALA A 252 40.72 47.59 7.68
N THR A 253 40.81 46.92 8.83
CA THR A 253 39.79 46.92 9.87
C THR A 253 40.44 47.08 11.24
N LEU A 254 39.82 47.80 12.17
CA LEU A 254 40.40 48.16 13.48
C LEU A 254 41.76 48.86 13.33
N GLY A 255 41.91 49.68 12.28
CA GLY A 255 43.15 50.34 11.90
C GLY A 255 44.32 49.40 11.52
N GLN A 256 44.06 48.11 11.31
CA GLN A 256 45.07 47.12 10.91
C GLN A 256 44.86 46.70 9.45
N PRO A 257 45.91 46.74 8.59
CA PRO A 257 45.83 46.24 7.22
C PRO A 257 45.43 44.75 7.19
N ARG A 258 44.38 44.44 6.43
CA ARG A 258 43.82 43.09 6.23
C ARG A 258 44.15 42.53 4.87
N LEU A 259 44.04 43.33 3.82
CA LEU A 259 44.41 42.95 2.47
C LEU A 259 45.13 44.11 1.82
N ALA A 260 46.26 43.85 1.17
CA ALA A 260 46.96 44.81 0.36
C ALA A 260 47.48 44.12 -0.91
N GLY A 261 47.43 44.80 -2.04
CA GLY A 261 47.84 44.20 -3.30
C GLY A 261 47.74 45.12 -4.49
N ARG A 262 48.17 44.59 -5.64
CA ARG A 262 48.06 45.26 -6.93
C ARG A 262 47.17 44.45 -7.85
N VAL A 263 46.28 45.13 -8.53
CA VAL A 263 45.50 44.59 -9.64
C VAL A 263 45.81 45.41 -10.89
N GLY A 264 45.86 44.78 -12.04
CA GLY A 264 46.12 45.52 -13.27
C GLY A 264 45.66 44.81 -14.53
N VAL A 265 45.53 45.60 -15.58
CA VAL A 265 45.17 45.17 -16.93
C VAL A 265 46.15 45.80 -17.89
N SER A 266 46.66 45.03 -18.84
CA SER A 266 47.52 45.54 -19.92
C SER A 266 47.05 44.99 -21.27
N THR A 267 46.99 45.82 -22.30
CA THR A 267 46.77 45.36 -23.67
C THR A 267 48.04 44.72 -24.20
N ILE A 268 47.86 43.63 -24.93
CA ILE A 268 48.95 42.98 -25.67
C ILE A 268 48.84 43.47 -27.11
N VAL A 269 49.83 44.26 -27.54
CA VAL A 269 49.96 44.68 -28.95
C VAL A 269 50.71 43.59 -29.69
N ASP A 270 50.06 42.93 -30.66
CA ASP A 270 50.72 41.94 -31.50
C ASP A 270 51.70 42.66 -32.45
N PRO A 271 53.02 42.37 -32.40
CA PRO A 271 54.00 43.04 -33.26
C PRO A 271 53.79 42.77 -34.76
N SER A 272 52.94 41.82 -35.14
CA SER A 272 52.52 41.61 -36.53
C SER A 272 51.48 42.63 -37.03
N GLU A 273 50.75 43.31 -36.14
CA GLU A 273 49.88 44.44 -36.49
C GLU A 273 50.64 45.75 -36.73
N LEU A 274 51.94 45.78 -36.40
CA LEU A 274 52.84 46.91 -36.65
C LEU A 274 53.44 46.91 -38.07
N GLN A 275 52.97 46.02 -38.96
CA GLN A 275 53.37 45.95 -40.37
C GLN A 275 52.20 46.20 -41.33
N GLU A 276 51.52 47.34 -41.21
CA GLU A 276 50.92 47.98 -42.39
C GLU A 276 51.68 49.27 -42.68
N THR A 277 52.40 49.23 -43.80
CA THR A 277 53.16 50.32 -44.40
C THR A 277 52.27 51.48 -44.78
N ASP A 278 52.75 52.69 -44.49
CA ASP A 278 52.35 53.97 -45.06
C ASP A 278 51.94 53.86 -46.54
N GLU A 279 50.68 54.19 -46.85
CA GLU A 279 50.29 55.16 -47.89
C GLU A 279 48.76 55.15 -48.09
N GLY A 280 48.11 56.30 -47.85
CA GLY A 280 46.77 56.59 -48.36
C GLY A 280 45.70 56.85 -47.30
N ALA A 281 45.64 58.08 -46.81
CA ALA A 281 44.48 58.59 -46.10
C ALA A 281 43.24 58.59 -47.01
N GLN A 282 42.19 57.83 -46.66
CA GLN A 282 40.80 58.31 -46.57
C GLN A 282 39.80 57.20 -46.19
N THR A 283 38.88 57.57 -45.29
CA THR A 283 37.65 56.87 -44.86
C THR A 283 37.81 55.59 -44.05
N ALA A 284 38.35 55.71 -42.84
CA ALA A 284 38.15 54.74 -41.77
C ALA A 284 36.85 55.07 -41.01
N THR A 285 35.70 54.55 -41.47
CA THR A 285 34.63 54.12 -40.56
C THR A 285 34.90 52.66 -40.19
N SER A 286 36.09 52.39 -39.65
CA SER A 286 36.40 51.10 -39.06
C SER A 286 35.97 51.15 -37.60
N VAL A 287 35.03 50.28 -37.26
CA VAL A 287 34.70 49.93 -35.88
C VAL A 287 36.02 49.67 -35.13
N PRO A 288 36.23 50.23 -33.92
CA PRO A 288 37.43 49.93 -33.13
C PRO A 288 37.55 48.42 -32.97
N GLN A 289 38.67 47.83 -33.38
CA GLN A 289 38.86 46.41 -33.17
C GLN A 289 39.07 46.16 -31.67
N PRO A 290 38.30 45.24 -31.06
CA PRO A 290 38.53 44.83 -29.68
C PRO A 290 39.97 44.30 -29.53
N LYS A 291 40.66 44.69 -28.44
CA LYS A 291 42.07 44.36 -28.17
C LYS A 291 42.23 43.20 -27.19
N THR A 292 43.30 42.42 -27.34
CA THR A 292 43.72 41.40 -26.36
C THR A 292 44.24 42.08 -25.09
N ARG A 293 43.80 41.61 -23.91
CA ARG A 293 44.13 42.20 -22.61
C ARG A 293 44.71 41.14 -21.67
N SER A 294 45.96 41.27 -21.25
CA SER A 294 46.43 40.61 -20.03
C SER A 294 45.84 41.27 -18.79
N PHE A 295 45.64 40.48 -17.75
CA PHE A 295 45.24 40.95 -16.43
C PHE A 295 46.03 40.19 -15.37
N PHE A 296 46.28 40.86 -14.24
CA PHE A 296 46.90 40.23 -13.09
C PHE A 296 46.30 40.74 -11.78
N ALA A 297 46.43 39.92 -10.74
CA ALA A 297 46.16 40.30 -9.36
C ALA A 297 47.20 39.65 -8.43
N ASP A 298 47.80 40.41 -7.54
CA ASP A 298 48.64 39.92 -6.44
C ASP A 298 48.18 40.58 -5.15
N ILE A 299 47.38 39.84 -4.37
CA ILE A 299 46.71 40.33 -3.16
C ILE A 299 47.15 39.46 -1.99
N ARG A 300 47.57 40.09 -0.89
CA ARG A 300 48.08 39.41 0.31
C ARG A 300 47.57 40.06 1.58
N GLY A 301 47.39 39.26 2.63
CA GLY A 301 47.17 39.78 3.98
C GLY A 301 46.43 38.81 4.90
N ASP A 302 46.04 39.31 6.07
CA ASP A 302 45.28 38.59 7.08
C ASP A 302 43.77 38.84 6.91
N VAL A 303 43.09 37.88 6.30
CA VAL A 303 41.63 37.91 6.13
C VAL A 303 40.88 37.30 7.30
N THR A 304 41.55 36.74 8.32
CA THR A 304 40.87 36.06 9.43
C THR A 304 39.79 36.90 10.10
N PRO A 305 39.94 38.24 10.27
CA PRO A 305 38.91 39.06 10.91
C PRO A 305 37.78 39.47 9.98
N LEU A 306 37.85 39.10 8.70
CA LEU A 306 36.74 39.26 7.75
C LEU A 306 35.75 38.08 7.81
N PHE A 307 36.12 37.01 8.53
CA PHE A 307 35.33 35.80 8.71
C PHE A 307 35.11 35.52 10.20
N ASP A 308 34.16 34.64 10.52
CA ASP A 308 33.88 34.28 11.91
C ASP A 308 35.17 33.74 12.57
N PRO A 309 35.51 34.14 13.81
CA PRO A 309 36.76 33.74 14.48
C PRO A 309 37.05 32.23 14.45
N GLU A 310 36.03 31.39 14.34
CA GLU A 310 36.21 29.94 14.22
C GLU A 310 36.87 29.48 12.91
N TYR A 311 36.76 30.28 11.83
CA TYR A 311 37.43 30.01 10.56
C TYR A 311 38.87 30.56 10.50
N ALA A 312 39.37 31.17 11.58
CA ALA A 312 40.72 31.75 11.61
C ALA A 312 41.80 30.71 11.27
N ALA A 313 41.63 29.46 11.69
CA ALA A 313 42.55 28.36 11.38
C ALA A 313 42.55 27.95 9.89
N PHE A 314 41.48 28.23 9.15
CA PHE A 314 41.42 27.95 7.71
C PHE A 314 42.22 28.99 6.91
N PHE A 315 42.00 30.27 7.22
CA PHE A 315 42.60 31.38 6.47
C PHE A 315 44.03 31.70 6.92
N GLY A 316 44.26 31.74 8.24
CA GLY A 316 45.52 32.17 8.86
C GLY A 316 45.93 33.61 8.56
N ALA A 317 47.02 34.05 9.20
CA ALA A 317 47.48 35.44 9.14
C ALA A 317 48.12 35.85 7.79
N SER A 318 48.25 34.92 6.83
CA SER A 318 48.86 35.17 5.53
C SER A 318 48.11 34.43 4.42
N THR A 319 47.01 35.00 3.97
CA THR A 319 46.33 34.60 2.73
C THR A 319 46.98 35.30 1.54
N GLN A 320 47.21 34.57 0.45
CA GLN A 320 47.78 35.09 -0.79
C GLN A 320 46.95 34.61 -1.99
N LEU A 321 46.61 35.54 -2.87
CA LEU A 321 45.99 35.28 -4.17
C LEU A 321 46.89 35.88 -5.26
N THR A 322 47.37 35.03 -6.17
CA THR A 322 48.02 35.46 -7.41
C THR A 322 47.22 34.97 -8.60
N VAL A 323 47.01 35.84 -9.57
CA VAL A 323 46.30 35.53 -10.82
C VAL A 323 47.04 36.20 -11.95
N ASN A 324 47.31 35.46 -13.02
CA ASN A 324 47.84 35.99 -14.28
C ASN A 324 47.05 35.37 -15.44
N GLY A 325 46.59 36.19 -16.39
CA GLY A 325 45.84 35.69 -17.53
C GLY A 325 45.68 36.69 -18.65
N VAL A 326 45.05 36.25 -19.73
CA VAL A 326 44.79 37.04 -20.95
C VAL A 326 43.35 36.81 -21.39
N SER A 327 42.58 37.88 -21.57
CA SER A 327 41.28 37.86 -22.23
C SER A 327 41.42 38.33 -23.68
N TYR A 328 40.76 37.62 -24.59
CA TYR A 328 40.77 37.92 -26.01
C TYR A 328 39.41 38.48 -26.44
N PRO A 329 39.41 39.33 -27.47
CA PRO A 329 38.21 39.88 -28.10
C PRO A 329 37.15 38.89 -28.56
N ASP A 330 37.59 37.70 -28.97
CA ASP A 330 36.76 36.66 -29.57
C ASP A 330 36.08 35.76 -28.52
N GLY A 331 36.19 36.13 -27.24
CA GLY A 331 35.66 35.38 -26.11
C GLY A 331 36.61 34.34 -25.54
N ARG A 332 37.82 34.15 -26.11
CA ARG A 332 38.85 33.31 -25.47
C ARG A 332 39.36 33.96 -24.20
N MET A 333 39.76 33.12 -23.24
CA MET A 333 40.41 33.55 -22.00
C MET A 333 41.46 32.53 -21.62
N THR A 334 42.66 32.98 -21.27
CA THR A 334 43.68 32.16 -20.62
C THR A 334 43.93 32.68 -19.22
N LEU A 335 44.13 31.75 -18.31
CA LEU A 335 44.63 31.93 -16.96
C LEU A 335 45.93 31.15 -16.95
N ASP A 336 47.04 31.85 -17.17
CA ASP A 336 48.35 31.24 -17.38
C ASP A 336 48.82 30.58 -16.08
N ASP A 337 48.58 31.26 -14.96
CA ASP A 337 48.69 30.71 -13.63
C ASP A 337 47.72 31.40 -12.68
N PHE A 338 47.22 30.64 -11.71
CA PHE A 338 46.62 31.18 -10.51
C PHE A 338 47.11 30.39 -9.30
N SER A 339 47.25 31.07 -8.16
CA SER A 339 47.49 30.43 -6.88
C SER A 339 46.68 31.12 -5.78
N LEU A 340 46.05 30.31 -4.94
CA LEU A 340 45.37 30.74 -3.73
C LEU A 340 45.93 29.91 -2.57
N GLY A 341 46.63 30.59 -1.68
CA GLY A 341 47.20 30.00 -0.47
C GLY A 341 46.56 30.61 0.77
N THR A 342 46.10 29.75 1.67
CA THR A 342 45.75 30.06 3.05
C THR A 342 46.54 29.13 3.98
N ASP A 343 46.30 29.17 5.31
CA ASP A 343 46.98 28.25 6.23
C ASP A 343 46.53 26.78 6.09
N ALA A 344 45.29 26.56 5.62
CA ALA A 344 44.73 25.23 5.38
C ALA A 344 44.50 24.89 3.90
N LEU A 345 44.35 25.86 2.98
CA LEU A 345 44.09 25.63 1.55
C LEU A 345 45.32 26.01 0.72
N SER A 346 45.71 25.15 -0.21
CA SER A 346 46.64 25.48 -1.29
C SER A 346 46.02 25.03 -2.61
N LEU A 347 45.62 25.99 -3.43
CA LEU A 347 45.03 25.76 -4.75
C LEU A 347 45.87 26.46 -5.81
N SER A 348 46.21 25.76 -6.89
CA SER A 348 46.96 26.34 -8.00
C SER A 348 46.62 25.67 -9.32
N GLY A 349 46.82 26.39 -10.42
CA GLY A 349 46.61 25.80 -11.73
C GLY A 349 46.64 26.78 -12.88
N ALA A 350 46.22 26.30 -14.04
CA ALA A 350 46.04 27.05 -15.27
C ALA A 350 44.71 26.66 -15.93
N LEU A 351 44.12 27.56 -16.70
CA LEU A 351 42.85 27.37 -17.40
C LEU A 351 42.87 28.12 -18.72
N ALA A 352 42.43 27.50 -19.80
CA ALA A 352 42.16 28.19 -21.06
C ALA A 352 40.75 27.87 -21.53
N ILE A 353 40.02 28.90 -21.96
CA ILE A 353 38.65 28.85 -22.47
C ILE A 353 38.66 29.29 -23.94
N GLY A 354 37.98 28.52 -24.79
CA GLY A 354 37.84 28.78 -26.22
C GLY A 354 36.77 29.83 -26.55
N THR A 355 36.67 30.20 -27.82
CA THR A 355 35.61 31.10 -28.33
C THR A 355 34.19 30.52 -28.20
N ASP A 356 34.09 29.21 -27.96
CA ASP A 356 32.86 28.46 -27.74
C ASP A 356 32.41 28.41 -26.27
N ALA A 357 33.11 29.14 -25.40
CA ALA A 357 32.97 29.13 -23.94
C ALA A 357 33.26 27.76 -23.27
N LEU A 358 33.87 26.82 -23.99
CA LEU A 358 34.33 25.55 -23.41
C LEU A 358 35.83 25.62 -23.06
N PRO A 359 36.27 24.98 -21.96
CA PRO A 359 37.69 24.89 -21.64
C PRO A 359 38.46 24.20 -22.77
N THR A 360 39.53 24.80 -23.29
CA THR A 360 40.48 24.19 -24.23
C THR A 360 41.63 23.48 -23.50
N SER A 361 41.98 23.94 -22.31
CA SER A 361 42.85 23.20 -21.39
C SER A 361 42.57 23.62 -19.95
N PHE A 362 42.84 22.74 -18.99
CA PHE A 362 42.96 23.09 -17.58
C PHE A 362 43.91 22.13 -16.91
N ASP A 363 44.65 22.62 -15.92
CA ASP A 363 45.47 21.82 -15.02
C ASP A 363 45.36 22.46 -13.64
N ILE A 364 44.54 21.87 -12.77
CA ILE A 364 44.17 22.41 -11.47
C ILE A 364 44.54 21.40 -10.41
N SER A 365 45.28 21.84 -9.39
CA SER A 365 45.65 21.04 -8.24
C SER A 365 45.36 21.80 -6.95
N GLY A 366 44.76 21.13 -5.98
CA GLY A 366 44.33 21.72 -4.72
C GLY A 366 44.49 20.76 -3.56
N THR A 367 44.89 21.27 -2.41
CA THR A 367 44.92 20.54 -1.15
C THR A 367 44.28 21.37 -0.05
N ILE A 368 43.52 20.72 0.83
CA ILE A 368 43.01 21.31 2.06
C ILE A 368 43.53 20.46 3.22
N GLN A 369 44.44 20.99 4.02
CA GLN A 369 44.99 20.35 5.22
C GLN A 369 45.70 21.40 6.09
N THR A 370 45.44 21.40 7.39
CA THR A 370 46.20 22.25 8.35
C THR A 370 47.61 21.70 8.57
N LYS A 371 48.58 22.57 8.89
CA LYS A 371 49.98 22.18 9.14
C LYS A 371 50.15 21.25 10.35
N ASP A 372 49.27 21.39 11.34
CA ASP A 372 49.30 20.62 12.58
C ASP A 372 48.49 19.31 12.49
N GLY A 373 47.81 19.06 11.36
CA GLY A 373 47.01 17.86 11.13
C GLY A 373 45.69 17.80 11.91
N THR A 374 45.23 18.94 12.44
CA THR A 374 43.92 19.06 13.10
C THR A 374 42.80 19.16 12.05
N PRO A 375 41.58 18.65 12.36
CA PRO A 375 40.43 18.80 11.47
C PRO A 375 40.18 20.26 11.09
N THR A 376 40.00 20.50 9.80
CA THR A 376 39.83 21.82 9.18
C THR A 376 38.34 22.14 9.05
N LEU A 377 37.88 23.21 9.70
CA LEU A 377 36.54 23.73 9.52
C LEU A 377 36.43 24.45 8.16
N LEU A 378 35.47 24.04 7.32
CA LEU A 378 35.26 24.62 5.99
C LEU A 378 34.41 25.91 6.08
N PRO A 379 34.80 27.01 5.42
CA PRO A 379 34.07 28.29 5.43
C PRO A 379 32.87 28.26 4.46
N LEU A 380 31.88 27.41 4.77
CA LEU A 380 30.65 27.25 4.00
C LEU A 380 29.45 27.70 4.84
N ALA A 381 28.45 28.31 4.20
CA ALA A 381 27.20 28.67 4.87
C ALA A 381 26.44 27.42 5.34
N GLY A 382 25.78 27.52 6.51
CA GLY A 382 24.98 26.46 7.11
C GLY A 382 25.71 25.71 8.23
N ASP A 383 25.44 24.41 8.35
CA ASP A 383 26.05 23.56 9.38
C ASP A 383 27.57 23.49 9.25
N LYS A 384 28.25 23.43 10.41
CA LYS A 384 29.71 23.30 10.50
C LYS A 384 30.15 21.95 9.90
N ARG A 385 31.17 22.00 9.05
CA ARG A 385 31.73 20.84 8.34
C ARG A 385 33.23 20.81 8.54
N PHE A 386 33.74 19.72 9.08
CA PHE A 386 35.17 19.50 9.28
C PHE A 386 35.68 18.45 8.30
N ILE A 387 36.94 18.60 7.90
CA ILE A 387 37.67 17.60 7.11
C ILE A 387 39.10 17.45 7.65
N ASP A 388 39.66 16.25 7.62
CA ASP A 388 41.07 16.05 7.99
C ASP A 388 41.99 16.47 6.83
N ARG A 389 41.64 16.02 5.62
CA ARG A 389 42.36 16.34 4.39
C ARG A 389 41.46 16.22 3.19
N ALA A 390 41.60 17.14 2.23
CA ALA A 390 41.10 17.00 0.87
C ALA A 390 42.20 17.24 -0.17
N GLU A 391 42.14 16.53 -1.29
CA GLU A 391 43.04 16.68 -2.43
C GLU A 391 42.22 16.64 -3.72
N ILE A 392 42.43 17.60 -4.60
CA ILE A 392 41.71 17.77 -5.85
C ILE A 392 42.73 17.92 -6.97
N SER A 393 42.55 17.18 -8.06
CA SER A 393 43.36 17.31 -9.28
C SER A 393 42.44 17.20 -10.49
N ALA A 394 42.55 18.11 -11.46
CA ALA A 394 41.78 18.07 -12.70
C ALA A 394 42.66 18.50 -13.86
N GLN A 395 42.64 17.74 -14.95
CA GLN A 395 43.46 17.98 -16.14
C GLN A 395 42.67 17.77 -17.45
N TYR A 396 42.95 18.60 -18.44
CA TYR A 396 42.45 18.53 -19.81
C TYR A 396 43.36 19.31 -20.75
N ASP A 397 43.60 18.79 -21.95
CA ASP A 397 44.37 19.48 -23.00
C ASP A 397 43.83 19.07 -24.38
N ALA A 398 43.07 19.97 -25.00
CA ALA A 398 42.45 19.75 -26.33
C ALA A 398 43.48 19.45 -27.44
N THR A 399 44.76 19.81 -27.26
CA THR A 399 45.82 19.50 -28.23
C THR A 399 46.28 18.04 -28.17
N ARG A 400 46.10 17.39 -27.02
CA ARG A 400 46.45 15.98 -26.79
C ARG A 400 45.27 15.04 -27.00
N GLY A 401 44.04 15.55 -26.94
CA GLY A 401 42.81 14.82 -27.23
C GLY A 401 41.57 15.46 -26.60
N GLU A 402 40.41 14.83 -26.80
CA GLU A 402 39.14 15.32 -26.24
C GLU A 402 38.87 14.83 -24.80
N VAL A 403 39.78 14.03 -24.22
CA VAL A 403 39.59 13.40 -22.90
C VAL A 403 40.02 14.32 -21.77
N TRP A 404 39.13 14.55 -20.81
CA TRP A 404 39.44 15.20 -19.54
C TRP A 404 39.40 14.20 -18.39
N SER A 405 40.10 14.50 -17.30
CA SER A 405 40.04 13.69 -16.07
C SER A 405 40.14 14.57 -14.83
N ALA A 406 39.36 14.24 -13.81
CA ALA A 406 39.44 14.83 -12.48
C ALA A 406 39.41 13.75 -11.40
N LYS A 407 40.03 14.04 -10.27
CA LYS A 407 40.05 13.20 -9.08
C LYS A 407 39.96 14.09 -7.86
N ALA A 408 39.09 13.74 -6.92
CA ALA A 408 39.01 14.33 -5.60
C ALA A 408 39.09 13.23 -4.54
N GLN A 409 39.86 13.46 -3.50
CA GLN A 409 39.93 12.59 -2.32
C GLN A 409 39.67 13.45 -1.11
N LEU A 410 38.86 12.94 -0.19
CA LEU A 410 38.51 13.63 1.05
C LEU A 410 38.53 12.60 2.18
N SER A 411 39.09 12.98 3.32
CA SER A 411 39.20 12.13 4.50
C SER A 411 38.75 12.89 5.74
N GLY A 412 38.13 12.15 6.67
CA GLY A 412 37.65 12.68 7.95
C GLY A 412 36.54 13.72 7.80
N PHE A 413 35.57 13.49 6.90
CA PHE A 413 34.40 14.36 6.82
C PHE A 413 33.59 14.23 8.11
N ASP A 414 33.28 15.35 8.74
CA ASP A 414 32.45 15.40 9.93
C ASP A 414 31.46 16.57 9.85
N GLN A 415 30.18 16.27 9.98
CA GLN A 415 29.08 17.19 10.14
C GLN A 415 28.16 16.63 11.24
N THR A 416 27.39 17.51 11.90
CA THR A 416 26.50 17.21 13.04
C THR A 416 25.83 15.83 13.04
N ASP A 417 25.31 15.37 11.90
CA ASP A 417 24.57 14.09 11.79
C ASP A 417 25.24 13.02 10.90
N LEU A 418 26.43 13.31 10.36
CA LEU A 418 27.09 12.47 9.36
C LEU A 418 28.62 12.60 9.46
N THR A 419 29.28 11.48 9.70
CA THR A 419 30.73 11.35 9.53
C THR A 419 31.04 10.40 8.37
N ILE A 420 32.08 10.70 7.59
CA ILE A 420 32.57 9.83 6.53
C ILE A 420 34.09 9.78 6.61
N LYS A 421 34.63 8.57 6.81
CA LYS A 421 36.06 8.36 6.96
C LYS A 421 36.83 8.72 5.68
N ASP A 422 36.41 8.18 4.54
CA ASP A 422 37.10 8.37 3.26
C ASP A 422 36.07 8.51 2.12
N VAL A 423 36.26 9.51 1.26
CA VAL A 423 35.52 9.74 0.02
C VAL A 423 36.51 9.87 -1.13
N SER A 424 36.29 9.12 -2.20
CA SER A 424 37.05 9.22 -3.45
C SER A 424 36.08 9.45 -4.59
N VAL A 425 36.31 10.52 -5.35
CA VAL A 425 35.58 10.83 -6.58
C VAL A 425 36.58 10.80 -7.73
N THR A 426 36.29 10.02 -8.77
CA THR A 426 37.06 10.04 -10.01
C THR A 426 36.12 10.31 -11.17
N ALA A 427 36.43 11.31 -11.98
CA ALA A 427 35.66 11.67 -13.15
C ALA A 427 36.54 11.65 -14.40
N LYS A 428 36.03 11.10 -15.50
CA LYS A 428 36.69 11.10 -16.80
C LYS A 428 35.65 11.28 -17.87
N GLY A 429 35.96 12.00 -18.93
CA GLY A 429 34.96 12.27 -19.95
C GLY A 429 35.51 12.89 -21.21
N LEU A 430 34.60 13.34 -22.07
CA LEU A 430 34.92 13.96 -23.35
C LEU A 430 34.35 15.38 -23.42
N ILE A 431 35.15 16.30 -23.93
CA ILE A 431 34.69 17.63 -24.35
C ILE A 431 34.78 17.65 -25.87
N SER A 432 33.62 17.53 -26.53
CA SER A 432 33.56 17.44 -27.99
C SER A 432 33.03 18.72 -28.62
N ARG A 433 33.64 19.10 -29.75
CA ARG A 433 33.32 20.31 -30.53
C ARG A 433 33.04 19.92 -31.97
N LYS A 434 31.93 19.22 -32.22
CA LYS A 434 31.61 18.74 -33.57
C LYS A 434 30.81 19.78 -34.34
N ARG A 435 31.35 20.23 -35.48
CA ARG A 435 30.61 21.04 -36.46
C ARG A 435 29.64 20.12 -37.19
N HIS A 436 28.34 20.35 -37.05
CA HIS A 436 27.35 19.59 -37.80
C HIS A 436 27.45 19.97 -39.28
N ALA A 437 27.49 18.99 -40.20
CA ALA A 437 27.69 19.28 -41.63
C ALA A 437 26.51 20.05 -42.27
N GLU A 438 25.31 19.95 -41.69
CA GLU A 438 24.07 20.54 -42.21
C GLU A 438 23.57 21.77 -41.44
N LEU A 439 24.03 21.97 -40.20
CA LEU A 439 23.64 23.12 -39.37
C LEU A 439 24.91 23.93 -39.19
N SER A 440 24.94 25.18 -39.62
CA SER A 440 26.09 26.09 -39.48
C SER A 440 26.46 26.43 -38.02
N GLN A 441 26.16 25.55 -37.07
CA GLN A 441 26.33 25.67 -35.62
C GLN A 441 27.31 24.61 -35.10
N ILE A 442 28.12 24.99 -34.10
CA ILE A 442 28.98 24.07 -33.36
C ILE A 442 28.11 23.39 -32.30
N LEU A 443 27.99 22.06 -32.34
CA LEU A 443 27.30 21.32 -31.28
C LEU A 443 28.30 21.06 -30.16
N ARG A 444 28.08 21.71 -29.02
CA ARG A 444 28.85 21.46 -27.80
C ARG A 444 28.26 20.26 -27.08
N ALA A 445 29.12 19.32 -26.69
CA ALA A 445 28.72 18.22 -25.81
C ALA A 445 29.80 17.91 -24.79
N LEU A 446 29.38 17.79 -23.54
CA LEU A 446 30.20 17.36 -22.41
C LEU A 446 29.70 15.98 -21.97
N GLU A 447 30.59 15.00 -22.02
CA GLU A 447 30.36 13.68 -21.45
C GLU A 447 31.20 13.52 -20.18
N ALA A 448 30.64 12.88 -19.16
CA ALA A 448 31.31 12.65 -17.88
C ALA A 448 30.93 11.28 -17.31
N ASN A 449 31.92 10.42 -17.07
CA ASN A 449 31.80 9.21 -16.27
C ASN A 449 32.36 9.50 -14.89
N ILE A 450 31.52 9.44 -13.86
CA ILE A 450 31.85 9.80 -12.49
C ILE A 450 31.69 8.56 -11.60
N GLN A 451 32.74 8.23 -10.87
CA GLN A 451 32.76 7.17 -9.87
C GLN A 451 32.98 7.80 -8.50
N ILE A 452 32.13 7.43 -7.55
CA ILE A 452 32.14 7.89 -6.17
C ILE A 452 32.26 6.65 -5.28
N MET A 453 33.21 6.67 -4.35
CA MET A 453 33.35 5.64 -3.32
C MET A 453 33.45 6.34 -1.98
N ALA A 454 32.57 5.99 -1.04
CA ALA A 454 32.59 6.48 0.33
C ALA A 454 32.65 5.30 1.29
N SER A 455 33.52 5.38 2.30
CA SER A 455 33.70 4.34 3.30
C SER A 455 33.77 4.93 4.72
N GLY A 456 33.38 4.12 5.70
CA GLY A 456 33.27 4.57 7.08
C GLY A 456 32.17 5.62 7.26
N ILE A 457 31.06 5.49 6.54
CA ILE A 457 29.87 6.33 6.71
C ILE A 457 29.22 6.00 8.07
N ALA A 458 29.09 7.00 8.92
CA ALA A 458 28.40 6.88 10.20
C ALA A 458 27.39 8.04 10.38
N PHE A 459 26.11 7.69 10.41
CA PHE A 459 25.01 8.58 10.75
C PHE A 459 24.73 8.56 12.25
N THR A 460 24.36 9.72 12.81
CA THR A 460 23.88 9.80 14.19
C THR A 460 22.54 9.08 14.38
N ASP A 461 21.68 9.09 13.35
CA ASP A 461 20.42 8.34 13.33
C ASP A 461 20.67 6.83 13.06
N PRO A 462 20.37 5.93 14.02
CA PRO A 462 20.52 4.49 13.82
C PRO A 462 19.67 3.93 12.67
N ALA A 463 18.54 4.56 12.36
CA ALA A 463 17.65 4.15 11.27
C ALA A 463 18.31 4.41 9.91
N LEU A 464 18.88 5.60 9.71
CA LEU A 464 19.66 5.93 8.50
C LEU A 464 20.93 5.07 8.42
N GLN A 465 21.63 4.84 9.55
CA GLN A 465 22.82 3.98 9.56
C GLN A 465 22.52 2.55 9.10
N THR A 466 21.40 1.99 9.54
CA THR A 466 20.97 0.63 9.13
C THR A 466 20.56 0.58 7.66
N ALA A 467 19.91 1.65 7.17
CA ALA A 467 19.41 1.74 5.80
C ALA A 467 20.53 1.95 4.78
N VAL A 468 21.50 2.84 5.04
CA VAL A 468 22.59 3.18 4.09
C VAL A 468 23.82 2.29 4.29
N GLY A 469 24.14 1.94 5.52
CA GLY A 469 25.35 1.16 5.84
C GLY A 469 26.65 1.98 5.78
N PRO A 470 27.80 1.34 6.07
CA PRO A 470 29.09 2.02 6.22
C PRO A 470 29.82 2.32 4.91
N GLU A 471 29.35 1.77 3.79
CA GLU A 471 29.97 1.89 2.47
C GLU A 471 28.92 2.23 1.42
N LEU A 472 29.28 3.16 0.53
CA LEU A 472 28.46 3.59 -0.60
C LEU A 472 29.37 3.67 -1.83
N ALA A 473 28.95 3.06 -2.93
CA ALA A 473 29.57 3.28 -4.23
C ALA A 473 28.53 3.81 -5.22
N ALA A 474 28.89 4.79 -6.02
CA ALA A 474 28.05 5.28 -7.11
C ALA A 474 28.87 5.40 -8.40
N ASP A 475 28.26 5.04 -9.53
CA ASP A 475 28.81 5.20 -10.87
C ASP A 475 27.76 5.89 -11.73
N THR A 476 28.15 6.92 -12.49
CA THR A 476 27.21 7.62 -13.35
C THR A 476 27.83 8.13 -14.63
N GLN A 477 27.05 8.08 -15.69
CA GLN A 477 27.37 8.67 -16.98
C GLN A 477 26.43 9.83 -17.28
N LEU A 478 27.01 11.03 -17.38
CA LEU A 478 26.31 12.27 -17.67
C LEU A 478 26.66 12.74 -19.07
N THR A 479 25.67 13.25 -19.81
CA THR A 479 25.86 13.94 -21.07
C THR A 479 25.08 15.25 -21.05
N TRP A 480 25.77 16.36 -21.26
CA TRP A 480 25.16 17.67 -21.46
C TRP A 480 25.33 18.12 -22.91
N ARG A 481 24.30 18.77 -23.46
CA ARG A 481 24.28 19.35 -24.82
C ARG A 481 23.66 20.75 -24.79
N ASP A 482 23.85 21.50 -25.88
CA ASP A 482 23.35 22.88 -26.05
C ASP A 482 21.83 23.07 -25.93
N ASP A 483 21.03 22.00 -25.86
CA ASP A 483 19.58 22.07 -25.66
C ASP A 483 19.18 22.31 -24.19
N GLY A 484 20.16 22.47 -23.29
CA GLY A 484 19.96 22.76 -21.87
C GLY A 484 19.58 21.55 -21.02
N LYS A 485 19.55 20.33 -21.60
CA LYS A 485 19.18 19.11 -20.87
C LYS A 485 20.42 18.35 -20.41
N LEU A 486 20.41 17.93 -19.15
CA LEU A 486 21.40 17.00 -18.62
C LEU A 486 20.82 15.58 -18.73
N VAL A 487 21.46 14.74 -19.54
CA VAL A 487 21.09 13.33 -19.70
C VAL A 487 21.93 12.47 -18.76
N ILE A 488 21.27 11.69 -17.92
CA ILE A 488 21.85 10.64 -17.09
C ILE A 488 21.65 9.33 -17.85
N SER A 489 22.70 8.81 -18.48
CA SER A 489 22.64 7.54 -19.23
C SER A 489 22.55 6.34 -18.30
N ASP A 490 23.29 6.39 -17.19
CA ASP A 490 23.24 5.41 -16.11
C ASP A 490 23.62 6.10 -14.80
N PHE A 491 23.01 5.68 -13.69
CA PHE A 491 23.29 6.13 -12.33
C PHE A 491 23.08 4.93 -11.41
N ILE A 492 24.16 4.20 -11.16
CA ILE A 492 24.15 3.02 -10.32
C ILE A 492 24.63 3.41 -8.92
N VAL A 493 23.83 3.14 -7.90
CA VAL A 493 24.24 3.25 -6.49
C VAL A 493 24.21 1.87 -5.86
N LEU A 494 25.30 1.50 -5.20
CA LEU A 494 25.45 0.27 -4.44
C LEU A 494 25.63 0.63 -2.97
N SER A 495 24.73 0.12 -2.14
CA SER A 495 24.77 0.23 -0.69
C SER A 495 24.60 -1.17 -0.11
N GLN A 496 25.72 -1.77 0.31
CA GLN A 496 25.82 -3.19 0.66
C GLN A 496 25.27 -4.10 -0.46
N ASP A 497 24.12 -4.72 -0.23
CA ASP A 497 23.42 -5.63 -1.13
C ASP A 497 22.25 -4.98 -1.89
N THR A 498 21.97 -3.69 -1.64
CA THR A 498 20.96 -2.92 -2.35
C THR A 498 21.58 -2.21 -3.54
N LYS A 499 20.97 -2.37 -4.72
CA LYS A 499 21.35 -1.69 -5.95
C LYS A 499 20.21 -0.78 -6.40
N LEU A 500 20.51 0.50 -6.57
CA LEU A 500 19.66 1.45 -7.26
C LEU A 500 20.27 1.72 -8.64
N ASN A 501 19.45 1.76 -9.69
CA ASN A 501 19.82 2.23 -11.01
C ASN A 501 18.85 3.34 -11.41
N ALA A 502 19.33 4.43 -12.00
CA ALA A 502 18.47 5.42 -12.63
C ALA A 502 19.03 5.88 -13.98
N ALA A 503 18.14 6.15 -14.93
CA ALA A 503 18.49 6.73 -16.23
C ALA A 503 17.38 7.68 -16.68
N GLY A 504 17.74 8.85 -17.19
CA GLY A 504 16.75 9.87 -17.54
C GLY A 504 17.36 11.22 -17.88
N THR A 505 16.51 12.24 -17.92
CA THR A 505 16.89 13.63 -18.19
C THR A 505 16.55 14.52 -17.02
N VAL A 506 17.47 15.40 -16.65
CA VAL A 506 17.28 16.46 -15.66
C VAL A 506 17.08 17.79 -16.39
N SER A 507 16.02 18.51 -16.04
CA SER A 507 15.70 19.87 -16.55
C SER A 507 15.41 20.82 -15.39
N GLY A 508 15.46 22.14 -15.61
CA GLY A 508 15.10 23.15 -14.60
C GLY A 508 16.12 23.29 -13.46
N LEU A 509 17.42 23.21 -13.78
CA LEU A 509 18.52 23.32 -12.80
C LEU A 509 18.54 24.68 -12.06
N ASP A 510 17.89 25.70 -12.63
CA ASP A 510 17.78 27.08 -12.15
C ASP A 510 16.50 27.35 -11.31
N SER A 511 15.48 26.49 -11.41
CA SER A 511 14.11 26.77 -10.97
C SER A 511 13.46 25.63 -10.17
N GLY A 512 14.26 24.68 -9.67
CA GLY A 512 13.81 23.47 -9.02
C GLY A 512 13.77 22.30 -10.01
N PHE A 513 14.80 21.46 -9.95
CA PHE A 513 15.05 20.49 -11.00
C PHE A 513 13.99 19.38 -11.05
N THR A 514 13.70 18.93 -12.27
CA THR A 514 12.79 17.82 -12.57
C THR A 514 13.60 16.68 -13.18
N PHE A 515 13.40 15.46 -12.68
CA PHE A 515 13.98 14.25 -13.25
C PHE A 515 12.90 13.47 -13.99
N LYS A 516 13.09 13.25 -15.29
CA LYS A 516 12.22 12.41 -16.10
C LYS A 516 12.99 11.17 -16.54
N GLY A 517 12.57 9.99 -16.11
CA GLY A 517 13.34 8.78 -16.38
C GLY A 517 12.79 7.51 -15.76
N ASN A 518 13.64 6.50 -15.77
CA ASN A 518 13.42 5.20 -15.15
C ASN A 518 14.32 5.06 -13.93
N VAL A 519 13.82 4.42 -12.89
CA VAL A 519 14.53 4.06 -11.67
C VAL A 519 14.28 2.59 -11.39
N ALA A 520 15.30 1.79 -11.14
CA ALA A 520 15.19 0.41 -10.73
C ALA A 520 15.82 0.23 -9.34
N LEU A 521 15.12 -0.43 -8.45
CA LEU A 521 15.56 -0.76 -7.10
C LEU A 521 15.59 -2.28 -6.95
N ASP A 522 16.75 -2.81 -6.60
CA ASP A 522 16.93 -4.21 -6.24
C ASP A 522 17.42 -4.28 -4.78
N THR A 523 16.57 -4.80 -3.90
CA THR A 523 16.89 -4.93 -2.47
C THR A 523 16.55 -6.34 -1.97
N PRO A 524 17.56 -7.19 -1.67
CA PRO A 524 17.35 -8.54 -1.19
C PRO A 524 16.97 -8.59 0.30
N ARG A 525 17.13 -7.50 1.05
CA ARG A 525 16.82 -7.41 2.49
C ARG A 525 16.08 -6.12 2.83
N LEU A 526 14.75 -6.15 2.71
CA LEU A 526 13.87 -5.03 3.06
C LEU A 526 13.95 -4.64 4.56
N SER A 527 14.36 -5.58 5.42
CA SER A 527 14.52 -5.35 6.86
C SER A 527 15.47 -4.21 7.25
N ARG A 528 16.38 -3.80 6.35
CA ARG A 528 17.26 -2.64 6.55
C ARG A 528 16.50 -1.31 6.64
N PHE A 529 15.35 -1.23 5.98
CA PHE A 529 14.50 -0.05 5.93
C PHE A 529 13.37 -0.06 6.98
N ALA A 530 13.26 -1.14 7.77
CA ALA A 530 12.25 -1.27 8.83
C ALA A 530 12.30 -0.13 9.88
N PRO A 531 13.48 0.33 10.35
CA PRO A 531 13.54 1.46 11.26
C PRO A 531 12.99 2.77 10.66
N LEU A 532 13.26 3.03 9.37
CA LEU A 532 12.76 4.20 8.66
C LEU A 532 11.25 4.15 8.44
N ALA A 533 10.70 2.96 8.20
CA ALA A 533 9.26 2.76 8.04
C ALA A 533 8.49 2.75 9.38
N GLY A 534 9.20 2.78 10.52
CA GLY A 534 8.60 2.68 11.86
C GLY A 534 7.84 1.38 12.10
N ARG A 535 8.11 0.32 11.31
CA ARG A 535 7.44 -0.99 11.41
C ARG A 535 8.36 -2.12 10.94
N PRO A 536 8.17 -3.35 11.43
CA PRO A 536 8.91 -4.50 10.93
C PRO A 536 8.67 -4.68 9.43
N LEU A 537 9.74 -4.66 8.64
CA LEU A 537 9.73 -5.02 7.23
C LEU A 537 10.63 -6.24 7.02
N LYS A 538 10.23 -7.20 6.18
CA LYS A 538 11.10 -8.29 5.72
C LYS A 538 10.80 -8.66 4.27
N GLY A 539 11.66 -9.52 3.72
CA GLY A 539 11.58 -9.98 2.34
C GLY A 539 12.56 -9.27 1.42
N ALA A 540 12.40 -9.53 0.13
CA ALA A 540 13.13 -8.91 -0.96
C ALA A 540 12.17 -8.19 -1.91
N VAL A 541 12.63 -7.10 -2.52
CA VAL A 541 11.88 -6.33 -3.51
C VAL A 541 12.78 -6.03 -4.70
N ASN A 542 12.28 -6.30 -5.90
CA ASN A 542 12.83 -5.82 -7.16
C ASN A 542 11.76 -4.98 -7.85
N ALA A 543 11.98 -3.67 -7.95
CA ALA A 543 10.97 -2.74 -8.46
C ALA A 543 11.56 -1.79 -9.50
N THR A 544 10.73 -1.36 -10.43
CA THR A 544 11.05 -0.32 -11.40
C THR A 544 10.00 0.77 -11.35
N ALA A 545 10.41 2.02 -11.47
CA ALA A 545 9.55 3.19 -11.53
C ALA A 545 9.91 4.00 -12.78
N GLN A 546 8.93 4.37 -13.59
CA GLN A 546 9.10 5.23 -14.76
C GLN A 546 8.20 6.45 -14.60
N GLY A 547 8.74 7.65 -14.77
CA GLY A 547 7.95 8.85 -14.55
C GLY A 547 8.71 10.16 -14.55
N VAL A 548 8.03 11.19 -14.07
CA VAL A 548 8.58 12.51 -13.76
C VAL A 548 8.60 12.67 -12.25
N PHE A 549 9.71 13.13 -11.70
CA PHE A 549 9.95 13.31 -10.28
C PHE A 549 10.43 14.74 -10.01
N THR A 550 9.90 15.37 -8.97
CA THR A 550 10.29 16.71 -8.52
C THR A 550 10.77 16.62 -7.05
N PRO A 551 12.03 16.18 -6.81
CA PRO A 551 12.48 15.74 -5.49
C PRO A 551 12.36 16.82 -4.41
N LEU A 552 12.60 18.08 -4.75
CA LEU A 552 12.52 19.20 -3.81
C LEU A 552 11.09 19.46 -3.32
N GLY A 553 10.08 19.25 -4.18
CA GLY A 553 8.66 19.40 -3.85
C GLY A 553 7.97 18.09 -3.44
N GLY A 554 8.66 16.96 -3.50
CA GLY A 554 8.10 15.63 -3.26
C GLY A 554 7.02 15.20 -4.27
N GLY A 555 6.89 15.91 -5.40
CA GLY A 555 5.93 15.60 -6.44
C GLY A 555 6.45 14.51 -7.37
N PHE A 556 5.52 13.74 -7.93
CA PHE A 556 5.85 12.75 -8.94
C PHE A 556 4.63 12.41 -9.81
N ASP A 557 4.87 11.94 -11.01
CA ASP A 557 3.91 11.25 -11.87
C ASP A 557 4.62 10.01 -12.40
N ALA A 558 4.31 8.85 -11.80
CA ALA A 558 5.10 7.64 -11.98
C ALA A 558 4.25 6.37 -12.06
N GLN A 559 4.69 5.48 -12.95
CA GLN A 559 4.29 4.08 -12.99
C GLN A 559 5.35 3.23 -12.31
N ILE A 560 4.96 2.48 -11.29
CA ILE A 560 5.80 1.60 -10.51
C ILE A 560 5.35 0.17 -10.77
N THR A 561 6.28 -0.74 -11.02
CA THR A 561 6.03 -2.19 -11.12
C THR A 561 7.09 -2.92 -10.33
N GLY A 562 6.78 -4.10 -9.79
CA GLY A 562 7.79 -4.84 -9.06
C GLY A 562 7.37 -6.23 -8.62
N LEU A 563 8.38 -6.98 -8.20
CA LEU A 563 8.29 -8.30 -7.63
C LEU A 563 8.75 -8.26 -6.17
N GLY A 564 7.92 -8.78 -5.28
CA GLY A 564 8.25 -9.05 -3.89
C GLY A 564 8.50 -10.54 -3.67
N GLN A 565 9.35 -10.87 -2.70
CA GLN A 565 9.52 -12.23 -2.23
C GLN A 565 9.50 -12.26 -0.70
N ASN A 566 8.58 -13.05 -0.13
CA ASN A 566 8.39 -13.24 1.30
C ASN A 566 8.25 -11.90 2.04
N LEU A 567 7.39 -11.03 1.52
CA LEU A 567 7.14 -9.72 2.12
C LEU A 567 6.47 -9.89 3.48
N GLU A 568 6.97 -9.18 4.48
CA GLU A 568 6.31 -9.03 5.80
C GLU A 568 6.29 -7.55 6.17
N MET A 569 5.15 -7.08 6.68
CA MET A 569 4.92 -5.70 7.13
C MET A 569 4.67 -5.61 8.65
N GLY A 570 4.80 -6.73 9.36
CA GLY A 570 4.63 -6.81 10.82
C GLY A 570 3.16 -6.88 11.25
N ILE A 571 2.25 -7.20 10.34
CA ILE A 571 0.82 -7.35 10.60
C ILE A 571 0.45 -8.80 10.29
N PRO A 572 0.31 -9.70 11.29
CA PRO A 572 0.22 -11.14 11.06
C PRO A 572 -0.86 -11.58 10.05
N LYS A 573 -2.00 -10.88 10.03
CA LYS A 573 -3.10 -11.14 9.09
C LYS A 573 -2.78 -10.69 7.67
N VAL A 574 -2.04 -9.60 7.47
CA VAL A 574 -1.60 -9.13 6.15
C VAL A 574 -0.43 -9.97 5.66
N ASP A 575 0.52 -10.26 6.55
CA ASP A 575 1.70 -11.07 6.26
C ASP A 575 1.28 -12.46 5.75
N ALA A 576 0.24 -13.08 6.33
CA ALA A 576 -0.34 -14.33 5.85
C ALA A 576 -0.88 -14.28 4.40
N LEU A 577 -1.19 -13.08 3.89
CA LEU A 577 -1.74 -12.85 2.55
C LEU A 577 -0.68 -12.44 1.53
N ILE A 578 0.37 -11.72 1.96
CA ILE A 578 1.42 -11.21 1.07
C ILE A 578 2.71 -12.04 1.06
N ASN A 579 2.80 -13.06 1.94
CA ASN A 579 3.94 -13.97 1.95
C ASN A 579 4.04 -14.80 0.65
N GLY A 580 5.27 -15.16 0.27
CA GLY A 580 5.59 -15.78 -1.01
C GLY A 580 5.93 -14.75 -2.10
N ARG A 581 5.73 -15.15 -3.36
CA ARG A 581 6.01 -14.28 -4.52
C ARG A 581 4.87 -13.29 -4.72
N SER A 582 5.15 -12.00 -4.63
CA SER A 582 4.19 -10.92 -4.87
C SER A 582 4.53 -10.20 -6.17
N GLU A 583 3.54 -9.79 -6.94
CA GLU A 583 3.67 -8.89 -8.08
C GLU A 583 2.80 -7.67 -7.80
N PHE A 584 3.34 -6.47 -8.00
CA PHE A 584 2.60 -5.24 -7.77
C PHE A 584 2.84 -4.25 -8.90
N ALA A 585 1.81 -3.46 -9.21
CA ALA A 585 1.91 -2.30 -10.08
C ALA A 585 1.11 -1.13 -9.51
N LEU A 586 1.60 0.09 -9.68
CA LEU A 586 0.98 1.31 -9.19
C LEU A 586 1.22 2.44 -10.21
N THR A 587 0.16 3.05 -10.71
CA THR A 587 0.25 4.32 -11.46
C THR A 587 -0.28 5.42 -10.57
N ALA A 588 0.59 6.35 -10.18
CA ALA A 588 0.26 7.39 -9.23
C ALA A 588 0.90 8.73 -9.54
N ARG A 589 0.16 9.80 -9.25
CA ARG A 589 0.60 11.19 -9.30
C ARG A 589 0.44 11.83 -7.93
N ARG A 590 1.49 12.51 -7.47
CA ARG A 590 1.46 13.40 -6.32
C ARG A 590 1.82 14.81 -6.74
N ASP A 591 0.96 15.75 -6.41
CA ASP A 591 1.16 17.19 -6.61
C ASP A 591 0.66 17.98 -5.38
N GLU A 592 0.50 19.29 -5.53
CA GLU A 592 0.02 20.17 -4.46
C GLU A 592 -1.42 19.88 -4.02
N THR A 593 -2.23 19.21 -4.87
CA THR A 593 -3.63 18.89 -4.59
C THR A 593 -3.80 17.58 -3.81
N GLY A 594 -2.81 16.69 -3.86
CA GLY A 594 -2.81 15.43 -3.13
C GLY A 594 -2.13 14.29 -3.89
N LEU A 595 -2.45 13.06 -3.48
CA LEU A 595 -2.02 11.83 -4.13
C LEU A 595 -3.21 11.22 -4.87
N ASN A 596 -3.11 11.11 -6.19
CA ASN A 596 -4.04 10.37 -7.03
C ASN A 596 -3.36 9.10 -7.54
N PHE A 597 -4.02 7.96 -7.46
CA PHE A 597 -3.54 6.74 -8.11
C PHE A 597 -4.65 6.14 -8.99
N ASP A 598 -4.36 6.08 -10.29
CA ASP A 598 -5.30 5.59 -11.30
C ASP A 598 -5.48 4.07 -11.23
N SER A 599 -4.41 3.36 -10.86
CA SER A 599 -4.43 1.93 -10.67
C SER A 599 -3.39 1.47 -9.65
N LEU A 600 -3.81 0.58 -8.77
CA LEU A 600 -2.99 -0.23 -7.90
C LEU A 600 -3.38 -1.67 -8.17
N THR A 601 -2.43 -2.54 -8.48
CA THR A 601 -2.63 -3.99 -8.57
C THR A 601 -1.64 -4.69 -7.66
N LEU A 602 -2.11 -5.72 -6.95
CA LEU A 602 -1.30 -6.58 -6.12
C LEU A 602 -1.77 -8.03 -6.34
N GLN A 603 -0.86 -8.87 -6.83
CA GLN A 603 -1.11 -10.28 -7.05
C GLN A 603 -0.14 -11.10 -6.22
N THR A 604 -0.67 -12.06 -5.47
CA THR A 604 0.07 -13.00 -4.63
C THR A 604 -0.58 -14.38 -4.77
N PRO A 605 -0.03 -15.45 -4.18
CA PRO A 605 -0.68 -16.76 -4.20
C PRO A 605 -2.03 -16.79 -3.46
N ALA A 606 -2.23 -15.91 -2.46
CA ALA A 606 -3.44 -15.87 -1.65
C ALA A 606 -4.44 -14.79 -2.10
N ILE A 607 -3.95 -13.59 -2.43
CA ILE A 607 -4.77 -12.41 -2.72
C ILE A 607 -4.48 -11.82 -4.11
N THR A 608 -5.54 -11.41 -4.80
CA THR A 608 -5.50 -10.49 -5.94
C THR A 608 -6.27 -9.23 -5.55
N ALA A 609 -5.60 -8.08 -5.45
CA ALA A 609 -6.22 -6.81 -5.11
C ALA A 609 -6.01 -5.81 -6.25
N GLN A 610 -7.03 -5.01 -6.50
CA GLN A 610 -7.03 -3.89 -7.43
C GLN A 610 -7.63 -2.67 -6.74
N GLY A 611 -7.19 -1.48 -7.10
CA GLY A 611 -7.82 -0.27 -6.59
C GLY A 611 -7.41 0.99 -7.32
N SER A 612 -8.16 2.04 -7.08
CA SER A 612 -7.92 3.39 -7.57
C SER A 612 -8.39 4.38 -6.51
N GLY A 613 -7.92 5.63 -6.56
CA GLY A 613 -8.43 6.62 -5.62
C GLY A 613 -7.62 7.90 -5.51
N THR A 614 -8.17 8.81 -4.74
CA THR A 614 -7.59 10.10 -4.41
C THR A 614 -7.45 10.24 -2.90
N LEU A 615 -6.30 10.74 -2.47
CA LEU A 615 -5.93 10.98 -1.08
C LEU A 615 -5.49 12.44 -1.00
N THR A 616 -6.35 13.31 -0.47
CA THR A 616 -6.06 14.74 -0.30
C THR A 616 -5.98 15.12 1.18
N GLY A 617 -5.49 16.32 1.48
CA GLY A 617 -5.48 16.85 2.84
C GLY A 617 -6.87 17.17 3.41
N GLU A 618 -7.92 17.12 2.59
CA GLU A 618 -9.30 17.40 3.01
C GLU A 618 -10.16 16.15 2.96
N SER A 619 -10.14 15.45 1.83
CA SER A 619 -10.96 14.26 1.59
C SER A 619 -10.18 13.13 0.92
N SER A 620 -10.60 11.90 1.15
CA SER A 620 -10.05 10.72 0.50
C SER A 620 -11.18 9.85 -0.05
N ASN A 621 -10.97 9.26 -1.22
CA ASN A 621 -11.88 8.28 -1.80
C ASN A 621 -11.08 7.15 -2.45
N LEU A 622 -11.42 5.91 -2.13
CA LEU A 622 -10.71 4.71 -2.55
C LEU A 622 -11.72 3.68 -3.05
N GLU A 623 -11.51 3.18 -4.25
CA GLU A 623 -12.21 2.02 -4.79
C GLU A 623 -11.27 0.81 -4.70
N LEU A 624 -11.73 -0.30 -4.12
CA LEU A 624 -10.92 -1.49 -3.86
C LEU A 624 -11.69 -2.74 -4.30
N ALA A 625 -11.10 -3.54 -5.17
CA ALA A 625 -11.59 -4.86 -5.55
C ALA A 625 -10.58 -5.92 -5.10
N VAL A 626 -10.98 -6.78 -4.17
CA VAL A 626 -10.10 -7.75 -3.51
C VAL A 626 -10.67 -9.16 -3.66
N ARG A 627 -9.87 -10.08 -4.16
CA ARG A 627 -10.19 -11.50 -4.28
C ARG A 627 -9.20 -12.33 -3.47
N LEU A 628 -9.71 -13.11 -2.53
CA LEU A 628 -9.00 -14.08 -1.72
C LEU A 628 -9.30 -15.49 -2.26
N ASP A 629 -8.25 -16.32 -2.37
CA ASP A 629 -8.36 -17.72 -2.81
C ASP A 629 -9.15 -18.59 -1.83
N ASP A 630 -8.87 -18.46 -0.53
CA ASP A 630 -9.52 -19.22 0.54
C ASP A 630 -9.59 -18.44 1.86
N THR A 631 -10.82 -18.27 2.36
CA THR A 631 -11.14 -17.68 3.68
C THR A 631 -10.61 -18.47 4.87
N ALA A 632 -10.23 -19.74 4.69
CA ALA A 632 -9.57 -20.53 5.72
C ALA A 632 -8.26 -19.89 6.22
N ARG A 633 -7.57 -19.12 5.36
CA ARG A 633 -6.35 -18.37 5.71
C ARG A 633 -6.58 -17.29 6.77
N LEU A 634 -7.82 -16.82 6.92
CA LEU A 634 -8.24 -15.82 7.89
C LEU A 634 -8.76 -16.44 9.20
N ASN A 635 -8.70 -17.77 9.35
CA ASN A 635 -9.30 -18.53 10.46
C ASN A 635 -10.80 -18.25 10.64
N ALA A 636 -11.54 -18.08 9.54
CA ALA A 636 -12.96 -17.73 9.55
C ALA A 636 -13.90 -18.91 9.86
N GLY A 637 -13.39 -20.13 10.05
CA GLY A 637 -14.19 -21.35 10.25
C GLY A 637 -14.94 -21.84 9.00
N VAL A 638 -14.83 -21.11 7.90
CA VAL A 638 -15.38 -21.42 6.57
C VAL A 638 -14.23 -21.39 5.57
N SER A 639 -14.23 -22.32 4.60
CA SER A 639 -13.25 -22.40 3.52
C SER A 639 -13.93 -22.12 2.19
N GLY A 640 -13.21 -21.43 1.30
CA GLY A 640 -13.64 -21.06 -0.04
C GLY A 640 -13.28 -19.62 -0.40
N PRO A 641 -13.42 -19.25 -1.68
CA PRO A 641 -13.02 -17.94 -2.19
C PRO A 641 -13.91 -16.82 -1.64
N LEU A 642 -13.32 -15.64 -1.52
CA LEU A 642 -14.02 -14.41 -1.13
C LEU A 642 -13.65 -13.28 -2.08
N SER A 643 -14.65 -12.64 -2.68
CA SER A 643 -14.49 -11.39 -3.42
C SER A 643 -15.13 -10.25 -2.63
N VAL A 644 -14.47 -9.11 -2.59
CA VAL A 644 -14.90 -7.89 -1.91
C VAL A 644 -14.69 -6.71 -2.85
N ASP A 645 -15.78 -6.03 -3.19
CA ASP A 645 -15.73 -4.77 -3.94
C ASP A 645 -16.17 -3.66 -2.99
N ALA A 646 -15.26 -2.76 -2.64
CA ALA A 646 -15.43 -1.78 -1.58
C ALA A 646 -15.17 -0.35 -2.08
N ASN A 647 -16.00 0.58 -1.64
CA ASN A 647 -15.76 2.02 -1.71
C ASN A 647 -15.48 2.51 -0.29
N VAL A 648 -14.37 3.22 -0.12
CA VAL A 648 -13.94 3.75 1.17
C VAL A 648 -13.68 5.24 1.02
N SER A 649 -14.38 6.06 1.79
CA SER A 649 -14.24 7.52 1.75
C SER A 649 -13.95 8.10 3.12
N GLN A 650 -13.27 9.23 3.15
CA GLN A 650 -12.93 9.96 4.37
C GLN A 650 -13.14 11.45 4.11
N SER A 651 -13.96 12.13 4.93
CA SER A 651 -14.27 13.55 4.74
C SER A 651 -13.32 14.50 5.48
N THR A 652 -12.48 13.98 6.37
CA THR A 652 -11.43 14.72 7.09
C THR A 652 -10.28 13.78 7.41
N PRO A 653 -8.98 14.19 7.38
CA PRO A 653 -7.84 13.29 7.58
C PRO A 653 -7.82 12.55 8.92
N THR A 654 -8.43 13.13 9.95
CA THR A 654 -8.53 12.55 11.31
C THR A 654 -9.87 11.85 11.57
N GLY A 655 -10.84 12.02 10.67
CA GLY A 655 -12.17 11.43 10.78
C GLY A 655 -12.20 9.94 10.46
N PRO A 656 -13.30 9.25 10.80
CA PRO A 656 -13.47 7.84 10.49
C PRO A 656 -13.65 7.62 8.98
N TRP A 657 -13.17 6.48 8.49
CA TRP A 657 -13.39 6.00 7.13
C TRP A 657 -14.81 5.49 6.98
N GLN A 658 -15.59 6.06 6.08
CA GLN A 658 -16.88 5.51 5.65
C GLN A 658 -16.62 4.41 4.62
N THR A 659 -17.25 3.26 4.78
CA THR A 659 -17.06 2.12 3.88
C THR A 659 -18.41 1.58 3.44
N THR A 660 -18.51 1.25 2.15
CA THR A 660 -19.54 0.38 1.59
C THR A 660 -18.86 -0.72 0.82
N ALA A 661 -19.29 -1.97 0.97
CA ALA A 661 -18.72 -3.07 0.20
C ALA A 661 -19.76 -4.12 -0.17
N THR A 662 -19.62 -4.71 -1.34
CA THR A 662 -20.35 -5.91 -1.76
C THR A 662 -19.40 -7.10 -1.71
N MET A 663 -19.83 -8.19 -1.09
CA MET A 663 -19.00 -9.35 -0.82
C MET A 663 -19.68 -10.59 -1.40
N THR A 664 -18.91 -11.41 -2.11
CA THR A 664 -19.33 -12.75 -2.55
C THR A 664 -18.39 -13.78 -1.94
N GLY A 665 -18.95 -14.72 -1.18
CA GLY A 665 -18.19 -15.66 -0.35
C GLY A 665 -18.43 -17.13 -0.70
N PRO A 666 -17.91 -18.04 0.14
CA PRO A 666 -18.05 -19.48 -0.04
C PRO A 666 -19.52 -19.92 -0.22
N GLY A 667 -19.73 -20.94 -1.06
CA GLY A 667 -21.06 -21.51 -1.31
C GLY A 667 -22.04 -20.59 -2.04
N GLY A 668 -21.59 -19.46 -2.60
CA GLY A 668 -22.48 -18.46 -3.23
C GLY A 668 -23.10 -17.48 -2.23
N SER A 669 -22.51 -17.35 -1.03
CA SER A 669 -22.93 -16.35 -0.05
C SER A 669 -22.77 -14.93 -0.60
N GLN A 670 -23.69 -14.04 -0.27
CA GLN A 670 -23.65 -12.63 -0.68
C GLN A 670 -23.86 -11.74 0.54
N ALA A 671 -23.10 -10.66 0.67
CA ALA A 671 -23.27 -9.71 1.75
C ALA A 671 -22.96 -8.28 1.31
N ASN A 672 -23.70 -7.32 1.88
CA ASN A 672 -23.42 -5.90 1.76
C ASN A 672 -22.95 -5.38 3.12
N LEU A 673 -21.78 -4.76 3.13
CA LEU A 673 -21.18 -4.09 4.28
C LEU A 673 -21.40 -2.58 4.14
N SER A 674 -21.78 -1.90 5.21
CA SER A 674 -21.81 -0.44 5.28
C SER A 674 -21.46 0.06 6.68
N GLY A 675 -20.85 1.24 6.79
CA GLY A 675 -20.60 1.86 8.09
C GLY A 675 -19.29 2.62 8.15
N SER A 676 -18.72 2.73 9.34
CA SER A 676 -17.51 3.51 9.57
C SER A 676 -16.42 2.75 10.34
N ILE A 677 -15.16 3.01 10.02
CA ILE A 677 -13.96 2.44 10.65
C ILE A 677 -13.15 3.61 11.22
N ALA A 678 -12.75 3.54 12.49
CA ALA A 678 -11.90 4.58 13.07
C ALA A 678 -10.56 4.70 12.32
N ASN A 679 -9.99 5.90 12.24
CA ASN A 679 -8.74 6.15 11.51
C ASN A 679 -7.54 5.32 12.03
N THR A 680 -7.59 4.92 13.30
CA THR A 680 -6.58 4.05 13.95
C THR A 680 -6.83 2.56 13.72
N PHE A 681 -7.90 2.17 13.01
CA PHE A 681 -8.33 0.79 12.75
C PHE A 681 -8.54 -0.06 14.02
N ASN A 682 -8.76 0.58 15.18
CA ASN A 682 -8.96 -0.11 16.46
C ASN A 682 -10.43 -0.45 16.74
N THR A 683 -11.37 0.36 16.23
CA THR A 683 -12.81 0.21 16.41
C THR A 683 -13.54 0.47 15.10
N ALA A 684 -14.72 -0.13 14.94
CA ALA A 684 -15.59 0.15 13.82
C ALA A 684 -17.07 0.07 14.23
N ALA A 685 -17.91 0.75 13.45
CA ALA A 685 -19.36 0.69 13.51
C ALA A 685 -19.86 0.26 12.12
N LEU A 686 -19.90 -1.06 11.90
CA LEU A 686 -20.19 -1.69 10.61
C LEU A 686 -21.50 -2.47 10.68
N GLN A 687 -22.24 -2.48 9.58
CA GLN A 687 -23.42 -3.30 9.37
C GLN A 687 -23.19 -4.22 8.17
N LEU A 688 -23.49 -5.50 8.33
CA LEU A 688 -23.34 -6.54 7.33
C LEU A 688 -24.70 -7.23 7.12
N VAL A 689 -25.27 -7.06 5.93
CA VAL A 689 -26.59 -7.61 5.57
C VAL A 689 -26.45 -8.50 4.36
N GLY A 690 -26.94 -9.74 4.43
CA GLY A 690 -26.73 -10.69 3.35
C GLY A 690 -27.44 -12.03 3.51
N THR A 691 -27.05 -12.97 2.65
CA THR A 691 -27.52 -14.36 2.66
C THR A 691 -26.34 -15.32 2.54
N ALA A 692 -26.43 -16.47 3.22
CA ALA A 692 -25.45 -17.54 3.15
C ALA A 692 -26.16 -18.91 3.14
N PRO A 693 -25.65 -19.90 2.38
CA PRO A 693 -26.17 -21.26 2.47
C PRO A 693 -25.89 -21.85 3.85
N LEU A 694 -26.91 -22.45 4.46
CA LEU A 694 -26.78 -23.18 5.72
C LEU A 694 -25.84 -24.38 5.62
N GLY A 695 -25.65 -24.91 4.40
CA GLY A 695 -24.73 -26.00 4.14
C GLY A 695 -23.27 -25.70 4.48
N LEU A 696 -22.90 -24.42 4.60
CA LEU A 696 -21.58 -24.01 5.10
C LEU A 696 -21.33 -24.49 6.53
N ALA A 697 -22.37 -24.64 7.36
CA ALA A 697 -22.25 -25.14 8.73
C ALA A 697 -22.02 -26.66 8.81
N ASN A 698 -22.20 -27.41 7.71
CA ASN A 698 -21.99 -28.87 7.68
C ASN A 698 -20.52 -29.27 7.82
N ASN A 699 -19.58 -28.31 7.74
CA ASN A 699 -18.19 -28.55 8.09
C ASN A 699 -17.95 -28.53 9.62
N MET A 700 -18.87 -27.95 10.40
CA MET A 700 -18.75 -27.78 11.86
C MET A 700 -19.43 -28.92 12.64
N THR A 701 -20.27 -29.74 12.00
CA THR A 701 -21.02 -30.82 12.65
C THR A 701 -21.22 -32.02 11.74
N THR A 702 -21.16 -33.22 12.31
CA THR A 702 -21.51 -34.49 11.63
C THR A 702 -22.87 -35.05 12.08
N ALA A 703 -23.48 -34.48 13.13
CA ALA A 703 -24.70 -34.99 13.73
C ALA A 703 -25.97 -34.63 12.93
N ALA A 704 -25.94 -33.53 12.18
CA ALA A 704 -27.04 -33.07 11.36
C ALA A 704 -26.53 -32.41 10.08
N LEU A 705 -27.20 -32.68 8.96
CA LEU A 705 -26.96 -32.03 7.68
C LEU A 705 -28.00 -30.94 7.48
N VAL A 706 -27.56 -29.69 7.42
CA VAL A 706 -28.43 -28.54 7.22
C VAL A 706 -28.38 -28.09 5.76
N GLN A 707 -29.53 -27.76 5.21
CA GLN A 707 -29.74 -27.31 3.84
C GLN A 707 -30.66 -26.09 3.82
N GLY A 708 -30.54 -25.27 2.78
CA GLY A 708 -31.29 -24.01 2.61
C GLY A 708 -30.42 -22.77 2.78
N THR A 709 -31.06 -21.61 2.84
CA THR A 709 -30.41 -20.30 2.90
C THR A 709 -30.78 -19.57 4.18
N ALA A 710 -29.79 -18.98 4.84
CA ALA A 710 -29.97 -18.06 5.95
C ALA A 710 -29.75 -16.62 5.49
N ALA A 711 -30.64 -15.72 5.87
CA ALA A 711 -30.43 -14.28 5.81
C ALA A 711 -29.85 -13.79 7.14
N PHE A 712 -28.92 -12.85 7.10
CA PHE A 712 -28.33 -12.26 8.29
C PHE A 712 -28.29 -10.73 8.19
N ASN A 713 -28.45 -10.08 9.34
CA ASN A 713 -28.26 -8.65 9.54
C ASN A 713 -27.45 -8.49 10.82
N LEU A 714 -26.13 -8.33 10.66
CA LEU A 714 -25.16 -8.27 11.72
C LEU A 714 -24.61 -6.84 11.82
N ARG A 715 -24.29 -6.40 13.03
CA ARG A 715 -23.68 -5.11 13.32
C ARG A 715 -22.47 -5.34 14.22
N LEU A 716 -21.33 -4.81 13.83
CA LEU A 716 -20.14 -4.72 14.66
C LEU A 716 -20.05 -3.29 15.19
N ASP A 717 -20.05 -3.12 16.51
CA ASP A 717 -19.94 -1.80 17.15
C ASP A 717 -18.90 -1.87 18.29
N GLY A 718 -17.71 -1.33 18.03
CA GLY A 718 -16.58 -1.36 18.96
C GLY A 718 -15.33 -2.03 18.36
N PRO A 719 -14.51 -2.72 19.17
CA PRO A 719 -13.30 -3.40 18.69
C PRO A 719 -13.60 -4.45 17.62
N LEU A 720 -12.66 -4.67 16.69
CA LEU A 720 -12.75 -5.68 15.62
C LEU A 720 -12.63 -7.13 16.17
N ALA A 721 -13.61 -7.55 16.96
CA ALA A 721 -13.69 -8.85 17.63
C ALA A 721 -15.13 -9.41 17.56
N LEU A 722 -15.26 -10.75 17.66
CA LEU A 722 -16.57 -11.44 17.63
C LEU A 722 -17.51 -10.98 18.77
N SER A 723 -16.95 -10.59 19.91
CA SER A 723 -17.72 -10.09 21.07
C SER A 723 -18.47 -8.79 20.80
N SER A 724 -17.99 -8.00 19.82
CA SER A 724 -18.61 -6.72 19.41
C SER A 724 -19.68 -6.91 18.33
N VAL A 725 -19.93 -8.15 17.89
CA VAL A 725 -20.92 -8.47 16.86
C VAL A 725 -22.28 -8.75 17.51
N SER A 726 -23.29 -8.05 17.02
CA SER A 726 -24.69 -8.21 17.40
C SER A 726 -25.56 -8.34 16.15
N GLY A 727 -26.78 -8.87 16.23
CA GLY A 727 -27.68 -8.91 15.08
C GLY A 727 -28.61 -10.09 15.07
N THR A 728 -29.18 -10.38 13.89
CA THR A 728 -30.15 -11.46 13.70
C THR A 728 -29.80 -12.31 12.49
N ILE A 729 -29.95 -13.62 12.62
CA ILE A 729 -29.84 -14.60 11.55
C ILE A 729 -31.17 -15.32 11.46
N THR A 730 -31.77 -15.40 10.27
CA THR A 730 -33.06 -16.03 10.04
C THR A 730 -33.00 -16.96 8.83
N THR A 731 -33.70 -18.08 8.85
CA THR A 731 -33.78 -18.96 7.66
C THR A 731 -34.85 -18.50 6.69
N GLN A 732 -34.61 -18.73 5.40
CA GLN A 732 -35.62 -18.59 4.35
C GLN A 732 -36.47 -19.87 4.23
N GLU A 733 -37.56 -19.81 3.46
CA GLU A 733 -38.39 -20.98 3.17
C GLU A 733 -37.56 -22.10 2.52
N GLY A 734 -37.87 -23.35 2.90
CA GLY A 734 -37.17 -24.53 2.40
C GLY A 734 -35.91 -24.93 3.19
N ALA A 735 -35.60 -24.25 4.29
CA ALA A 735 -34.54 -24.69 5.20
C ALA A 735 -34.88 -26.04 5.85
N ARG A 736 -33.95 -26.98 5.81
CA ARG A 736 -34.12 -28.34 6.34
C ARG A 736 -32.90 -28.81 7.11
N ALA A 737 -33.12 -29.60 8.15
CA ALA A 737 -32.07 -30.35 8.84
C ALA A 737 -32.39 -31.85 8.77
N VAL A 738 -31.46 -32.64 8.27
CA VAL A 738 -31.55 -34.09 8.20
C VAL A 738 -30.66 -34.69 9.28
N LEU A 739 -31.20 -35.58 10.09
CA LEU A 739 -30.50 -36.35 11.11
C LEU A 739 -30.45 -37.82 10.65
N PRO A 740 -29.37 -38.25 9.96
CA PRO A 740 -29.30 -39.57 9.34
C PRO A 740 -29.43 -40.71 10.36
N ALA A 741 -28.78 -40.56 11.52
CA ALA A 741 -28.76 -41.59 12.57
C ALA A 741 -30.15 -41.96 13.11
N THR A 742 -31.13 -41.07 12.99
CA THR A 742 -32.51 -41.29 13.47
C THR A 742 -33.52 -41.35 12.34
N GLY A 743 -33.08 -41.32 11.07
CA GLY A 743 -33.97 -41.24 9.91
C GLY A 743 -34.91 -40.02 9.92
N LEU A 744 -34.55 -38.94 10.63
CA LEU A 744 -35.44 -37.81 10.86
C LEU A 744 -35.07 -36.64 9.94
N SER A 745 -36.05 -36.07 9.26
CA SER A 745 -35.91 -34.85 8.47
C SER A 745 -36.82 -33.77 9.04
N LEU A 746 -36.25 -32.61 9.33
CA LEU A 746 -36.88 -31.46 9.96
C LEU A 746 -36.94 -30.30 8.97
N SER A 747 -38.14 -29.90 8.56
CA SER A 747 -38.37 -28.69 7.77
C SER A 747 -38.63 -27.50 8.70
N PHE A 748 -37.80 -26.46 8.65
CA PHE A 748 -37.94 -25.28 9.51
C PHE A 748 -39.08 -24.38 9.01
N GLU A 749 -40.05 -24.11 9.89
CA GLU A 749 -41.08 -23.08 9.67
C GLU A 749 -40.55 -21.70 10.07
N LYS A 750 -39.78 -21.66 11.16
CA LYS A 750 -39.09 -20.45 11.63
C LYS A 750 -37.76 -20.85 12.26
N PHE A 751 -36.70 -20.14 11.95
CA PHE A 751 -35.48 -20.15 12.74
C PHE A 751 -34.98 -18.72 12.84
N GLU A 752 -34.68 -18.29 14.07
CA GLU A 752 -34.16 -16.98 14.40
C GLU A 752 -33.06 -17.15 15.45
N ALA A 753 -31.87 -16.64 15.15
CA ALA A 753 -30.75 -16.56 16.07
C ALA A 753 -30.38 -15.09 16.27
N ARG A 754 -30.53 -14.57 17.47
CA ARG A 754 -30.18 -13.20 17.83
C ARG A 754 -28.85 -13.17 18.57
N LEU A 755 -27.83 -12.59 17.95
CA LEU A 755 -26.50 -12.44 18.52
C LEU A 755 -26.43 -11.15 19.33
N ASP A 756 -25.92 -11.25 20.56
CA ASP A 756 -25.66 -10.13 21.46
C ASP A 756 -24.58 -10.51 22.48
N ASN A 757 -23.48 -9.75 22.55
CA ASN A 757 -22.43 -9.86 23.56
C ASN A 757 -21.99 -11.32 23.83
N ASP A 758 -21.36 -11.96 22.84
CA ASP A 758 -20.88 -13.37 22.88
C ASP A 758 -21.98 -14.44 23.08
N ASN A 759 -23.27 -14.08 23.07
CA ASN A 759 -24.38 -15.02 23.21
C ASN A 759 -25.29 -14.97 21.98
N ALA A 760 -25.75 -16.14 21.54
CA ALA A 760 -26.78 -16.30 20.53
C ALA A 760 -28.07 -16.82 21.20
N GLN A 761 -29.11 -16.01 21.23
CA GLN A 761 -30.46 -16.46 21.61
C GLN A 761 -31.10 -17.13 20.40
N ILE A 762 -31.43 -18.41 20.52
CA ILE A 762 -32.04 -19.22 19.47
C ILE A 762 -33.54 -19.34 19.72
N SER A 763 -34.35 -19.21 18.66
CA SER A 763 -35.76 -19.57 18.61
C SER A 763 -36.03 -20.27 17.27
N ALA A 764 -36.43 -21.53 17.33
CA ALA A 764 -36.64 -22.36 16.16
C ALA A 764 -37.93 -23.17 16.28
N ILE A 765 -38.60 -23.34 15.15
CA ILE A 765 -39.82 -24.11 14.97
C ILE A 765 -39.61 -24.96 13.72
N ALA A 766 -39.68 -26.27 13.89
CA ALA A 766 -39.51 -27.21 12.80
C ALA A 766 -40.62 -28.27 12.80
N ARG A 767 -40.96 -28.77 11.61
CA ARG A 767 -41.90 -29.86 11.40
C ARG A 767 -41.14 -31.09 10.92
N ALA A 768 -41.40 -32.23 11.52
CA ALA A 768 -40.81 -33.48 11.06
C ALA A 768 -41.57 -34.03 9.85
N ASP A 769 -40.85 -34.61 8.88
CA ASP A 769 -41.46 -35.25 7.70
C ASP A 769 -42.29 -36.49 8.10
N THR A 770 -41.93 -37.14 9.22
CA THR A 770 -42.70 -38.24 9.85
C THR A 770 -43.96 -37.77 10.58
N GLY A 771 -44.13 -36.44 10.75
CA GLY A 771 -45.24 -35.83 11.49
C GLY A 771 -44.84 -35.32 12.88
N GLY A 772 -45.52 -34.26 13.31
CA GLY A 772 -45.24 -33.56 14.58
C GLY A 772 -44.47 -32.26 14.41
N ARG A 773 -44.31 -31.52 15.52
CA ARG A 773 -43.65 -30.20 15.56
C ARG A 773 -42.66 -30.13 16.72
N LEU A 774 -41.48 -29.60 16.46
CA LEU A 774 -40.46 -29.30 17.46
C LEU A 774 -40.32 -27.78 17.60
N THR A 775 -40.19 -27.31 18.83
CA THR A 775 -39.89 -25.91 19.14
C THR A 775 -38.66 -25.88 20.03
N ALA A 776 -37.62 -25.13 19.64
CA ALA A 776 -36.38 -25.00 20.39
C ALA A 776 -36.12 -23.54 20.74
N GLU A 777 -35.89 -23.24 22.01
CA GLU A 777 -35.62 -21.90 22.52
C GLU A 777 -34.53 -21.92 23.58
N GLY A 778 -33.58 -20.97 23.53
CA GLY A 778 -32.50 -20.92 24.52
C GLY A 778 -31.30 -20.08 24.11
N ARG A 779 -30.20 -20.21 24.85
CA ARG A 779 -28.96 -19.44 24.64
C ARG A 779 -27.79 -20.36 24.31
N ILE A 780 -26.94 -19.93 23.39
CA ILE A 780 -25.69 -20.59 23.00
C ILE A 780 -24.57 -19.55 23.05
N GLY A 781 -23.52 -19.77 23.83
CA GLY A 781 -22.33 -18.93 23.83
C GLY A 781 -21.51 -19.11 22.55
N VAL A 782 -20.91 -18.04 22.01
CA VAL A 782 -20.24 -18.07 20.71
C VAL A 782 -18.73 -18.32 20.82
N THR A 783 -18.10 -17.91 21.93
CA THR A 783 -16.63 -17.92 22.08
C THR A 783 -16.09 -18.93 23.11
N SER A 784 -16.89 -19.32 24.12
CA SER A 784 -16.46 -20.15 25.27
C SER A 784 -16.88 -21.62 25.17
N GLY A 785 -16.45 -22.35 24.14
CA GLY A 785 -16.75 -23.79 23.99
C GLY A 785 -18.23 -24.13 23.72
N LEU A 786 -18.99 -23.14 23.22
CA LEU A 786 -20.42 -23.25 22.92
C LEU A 786 -21.27 -23.67 24.13
N GLN A 787 -21.09 -23.01 25.27
CA GLN A 787 -21.95 -23.18 26.46
C GLN A 787 -23.41 -22.98 26.07
N THR A 788 -24.24 -23.99 26.28
CA THR A 788 -25.61 -24.02 25.80
C THR A 788 -26.58 -24.22 26.95
N ASP A 789 -27.72 -23.55 26.87
CA ASP A 789 -28.93 -23.81 27.64
C ASP A 789 -30.11 -23.72 26.67
N LEU A 790 -30.46 -24.86 26.07
CA LEU A 790 -31.47 -24.95 25.02
C LEU A 790 -32.63 -25.83 25.48
N ARG A 791 -33.84 -25.29 25.46
CA ARG A 791 -35.07 -26.01 25.75
C ARG A 791 -35.74 -26.42 24.44
N VAL A 792 -36.04 -27.71 24.30
CA VAL A 792 -36.70 -28.30 23.14
C VAL A 792 -38.03 -28.91 23.56
N ILE A 793 -39.13 -28.37 23.05
CA ILE A 793 -40.49 -28.87 23.22
C ILE A 793 -40.82 -29.72 22.00
N VAL A 794 -41.18 -30.96 22.25
CA VAL A 794 -41.56 -31.95 21.24
C VAL A 794 -43.07 -32.15 21.33
N ASN A 795 -43.78 -31.89 20.23
CA ASN A 795 -45.23 -32.05 20.15
C ASN A 795 -45.59 -33.05 19.04
N ASN A 796 -46.13 -34.19 19.46
CA ASN A 796 -46.67 -35.24 18.61
C ASN A 796 -45.68 -35.72 17.53
N LEU A 797 -44.40 -35.82 17.87
CA LEU A 797 -43.32 -36.25 16.97
C LEU A 797 -43.43 -37.74 16.73
N THR A 798 -43.61 -38.16 15.47
CA THR A 798 -43.59 -39.58 15.12
C THR A 798 -42.14 -40.02 14.90
N VAL A 799 -41.70 -41.04 15.64
CA VAL A 799 -40.42 -41.71 15.44
C VAL A 799 -40.70 -43.16 15.10
N SER A 800 -40.14 -43.65 14.00
CA SER A 800 -40.38 -45.01 13.55
C SER A 800 -39.14 -45.64 12.94
N ASP A 801 -38.89 -46.88 13.33
CA ASP A 801 -38.02 -47.82 12.65
C ASP A 801 -38.93 -48.84 11.93
N PRO A 802 -38.87 -48.95 10.58
CA PRO A 802 -39.74 -49.83 9.82
C PRO A 802 -39.78 -51.28 10.33
N ASP A 803 -38.65 -51.78 10.82
CA ASP A 803 -38.45 -53.18 11.21
C ASP A 803 -38.75 -53.44 12.68
N LEU A 804 -38.69 -52.40 13.53
CA LEU A 804 -38.71 -52.56 14.99
C LEU A 804 -39.87 -51.86 15.69
N TYR A 805 -40.15 -50.58 15.42
CA TYR A 805 -41.15 -49.85 16.21
C TYR A 805 -41.70 -48.59 15.53
N SER A 806 -42.86 -48.14 15.96
CA SER A 806 -43.41 -46.81 15.62
C SER A 806 -44.01 -46.19 16.88
N THR A 807 -43.65 -44.94 17.21
CA THR A 807 -44.14 -44.24 18.39
C THR A 807 -44.41 -42.77 18.13
N THR A 808 -45.37 -42.20 18.85
CA THR A 808 -45.54 -40.74 18.97
C THR A 808 -44.91 -40.25 20.27
N VAL A 809 -44.19 -39.13 20.23
CA VAL A 809 -43.43 -38.59 21.36
C VAL A 809 -43.88 -37.16 21.64
N ASN A 810 -44.16 -36.88 22.91
CA ASN A 810 -44.41 -35.54 23.44
C ASN A 810 -43.42 -35.28 24.57
N GLY A 811 -43.02 -34.04 24.82
CA GLY A 811 -42.18 -33.77 25.98
C GLY A 811 -41.39 -32.48 25.92
N ASN A 812 -40.61 -32.28 26.97
CA ASN A 812 -39.74 -31.12 27.09
C ASN A 812 -38.35 -31.58 27.53
N ILE A 813 -37.36 -31.22 26.73
CA ILE A 813 -35.96 -31.58 26.89
C ILE A 813 -35.15 -30.29 27.08
N ALA A 814 -34.19 -30.28 27.98
CA ALA A 814 -33.19 -29.24 28.14
C ALA A 814 -31.81 -29.81 27.80
N ILE A 815 -31.05 -29.08 26.98
CA ILE A 815 -29.68 -29.37 26.61
C ILE A 815 -28.80 -28.32 27.29
N THR A 816 -27.98 -28.74 28.24
CA THR A 816 -27.18 -27.85 29.08
C THR A 816 -25.68 -28.19 29.02
N GLY A 817 -24.82 -27.16 29.10
CA GLY A 817 -23.35 -27.32 29.11
C GLY A 817 -22.70 -27.07 27.75
N ALA A 818 -21.39 -27.35 27.66
CA ALA A 818 -20.60 -27.11 26.45
C ALA A 818 -20.87 -28.15 25.36
N LEU A 819 -21.40 -27.72 24.20
CA LEU A 819 -21.74 -28.62 23.09
C LEU A 819 -20.54 -29.40 22.55
N LEU A 820 -19.34 -28.82 22.64
CA LEU A 820 -18.12 -29.41 22.07
C LEU A 820 -17.38 -30.35 23.03
N THR A 821 -17.75 -30.41 24.31
CA THR A 821 -17.02 -31.20 25.32
C THR A 821 -17.91 -32.15 26.13
N GLY A 822 -19.14 -32.41 25.67
CA GLY A 822 -20.08 -33.35 26.31
C GLY A 822 -21.25 -32.66 27.00
N PRO A 823 -22.31 -32.25 26.27
CA PRO A 823 -23.49 -31.63 26.86
C PRO A 823 -24.32 -32.64 27.68
N LYS A 824 -25.18 -32.13 28.58
CA LYS A 824 -26.14 -32.92 29.34
C LYS A 824 -27.57 -32.68 28.82
N ILE A 825 -28.25 -33.76 28.46
CA ILE A 825 -29.66 -33.77 28.05
C ILE A 825 -30.52 -34.21 29.25
N VAL A 826 -31.42 -33.34 29.69
CA VAL A 826 -32.30 -33.57 30.84
C VAL A 826 -33.74 -33.32 30.44
N GLY A 827 -34.69 -34.15 30.86
CA GLY A 827 -36.10 -33.85 30.60
C GLY A 827 -37.06 -35.00 30.82
N ALA A 828 -38.29 -34.79 30.40
CA ALA A 828 -39.33 -35.79 30.42
C ALA A 828 -39.96 -35.92 29.02
N LEU A 829 -40.11 -37.17 28.58
CA LEU A 829 -40.76 -37.56 27.34
C LEU A 829 -41.93 -38.47 27.68
N THR A 830 -43.08 -38.20 27.09
CA THR A 830 -44.27 -39.05 27.16
C THR A 830 -44.47 -39.71 25.81
N LEU A 831 -44.49 -41.05 25.81
CA LEU A 831 -44.82 -41.83 24.63
C LEU A 831 -46.34 -41.94 24.52
N GLY A 832 -46.87 -41.73 23.32
CA GLY A 832 -48.26 -42.04 22.97
C GLY A 832 -48.38 -43.49 22.50
N GLN A 833 -49.21 -43.73 21.48
CA GLN A 833 -49.31 -45.04 20.87
C GLN A 833 -47.94 -45.49 20.35
N THR A 834 -47.46 -46.60 20.89
CA THR A 834 -46.19 -47.24 20.55
C THR A 834 -46.49 -48.65 20.05
N ASP A 835 -46.16 -48.94 18.79
CA ASP A 835 -46.29 -50.26 18.20
C ASP A 835 -44.88 -50.84 18.00
N VAL A 836 -44.48 -51.79 18.84
CA VAL A 836 -43.23 -52.55 18.74
C VAL A 836 -43.51 -53.85 17.98
N ARG A 837 -42.73 -54.09 16.93
CA ARG A 837 -42.80 -55.29 16.09
C ARG A 837 -41.64 -56.20 16.44
N VAL A 838 -41.95 -57.44 16.77
CA VAL A 838 -40.94 -58.51 16.86
C VAL A 838 -40.86 -59.13 15.48
N ALA A 839 -39.71 -58.97 14.82
CA ALA A 839 -39.48 -59.52 13.49
C ALA A 839 -39.86 -61.01 13.45
N SER A 840 -40.80 -61.36 12.57
CA SER A 840 -40.93 -62.73 12.10
C SER A 840 -39.70 -63.01 11.27
N VAL A 841 -38.89 -64.01 11.63
CA VAL A 841 -37.88 -64.54 10.72
C VAL A 841 -38.66 -65.03 9.50
N ALA A 842 -38.66 -64.25 8.43
CA ALA A 842 -39.28 -64.64 7.20
C ALA A 842 -38.48 -65.84 6.69
N LEU A 843 -39.11 -67.02 6.70
CA LEU A 843 -38.61 -68.17 5.94
C LEU A 843 -38.64 -67.74 4.47
N GLY A 844 -37.50 -67.30 3.93
CA GLY A 844 -37.36 -66.89 2.53
C GLY A 844 -36.86 -65.47 2.25
N ALA A 845 -36.56 -64.64 3.26
CA ALA A 845 -35.81 -63.41 2.99
C ALA A 845 -34.34 -63.78 2.76
N GLY A 846 -33.81 -63.41 1.58
CA GLY A 846 -32.40 -63.60 1.24
C GLY A 846 -31.49 -63.21 2.39
N GLY A 847 -30.46 -64.01 2.63
CA GLY A 847 -29.54 -63.81 3.75
C GLY A 847 -28.95 -62.40 3.79
N ASP A 848 -28.39 -62.04 4.95
CA ASP A 848 -27.66 -60.79 5.14
C ASP A 848 -26.85 -60.46 3.89
N ILE A 849 -27.07 -59.25 3.34
CA ILE A 849 -26.30 -58.76 2.21
C ILE A 849 -24.84 -58.87 2.61
N LEU A 850 -24.07 -59.70 1.90
CA LEU A 850 -22.65 -59.87 2.16
C LEU A 850 -21.97 -58.49 2.19
N PRO A 851 -21.05 -58.24 3.15
CA PRO A 851 -20.42 -56.93 3.27
C PRO A 851 -19.75 -56.51 1.95
N ILE A 852 -20.29 -55.47 1.32
CA ILE A 852 -19.81 -54.96 0.03
C ILE A 852 -18.47 -54.25 0.24
N THR A 853 -17.39 -54.85 -0.25
CA THR A 853 -16.06 -54.22 -0.24
C THR A 853 -15.94 -53.25 -1.40
N HIS A 854 -15.84 -51.95 -1.10
CA HIS A 854 -15.70 -50.92 -2.11
C HIS A 854 -14.23 -50.78 -2.53
N LEU A 855 -13.90 -51.15 -3.77
CA LEU A 855 -12.54 -51.00 -4.32
C LEU A 855 -12.41 -49.61 -4.96
N SER A 856 -11.41 -48.82 -4.52
CA SER A 856 -11.11 -47.48 -5.04
C SER A 856 -12.28 -46.48 -4.95
N GLU A 857 -12.95 -46.42 -3.80
CA GLU A 857 -14.03 -45.46 -3.58
C GLU A 857 -13.55 -44.00 -3.71
N PRO A 858 -14.22 -43.17 -4.54
CA PRO A 858 -14.01 -41.72 -4.56
C PRO A 858 -14.25 -41.08 -3.18
N SER A 859 -13.56 -39.98 -2.87
CA SER A 859 -13.58 -39.37 -1.53
C SER A 859 -14.95 -38.85 -1.10
N ASP A 860 -15.75 -38.37 -2.05
CA ASP A 860 -17.13 -37.94 -1.87
C ASP A 860 -18.08 -39.11 -1.54
N VAL A 861 -17.90 -40.25 -2.22
CA VAL A 861 -18.64 -41.49 -1.94
C VAL A 861 -18.28 -42.03 -0.55
N ARG A 862 -16.98 -42.05 -0.21
CA ARG A 862 -16.50 -42.43 1.12
C ARG A 862 -17.05 -41.52 2.21
N GLN A 863 -17.07 -40.21 1.99
CA GLN A 863 -17.60 -39.23 2.94
C GLN A 863 -19.12 -39.39 3.11
N THR A 864 -19.84 -39.74 2.05
CA THR A 864 -21.28 -40.05 2.10
C THR A 864 -21.53 -41.31 2.91
N ARG A 865 -20.76 -42.38 2.68
CA ARG A 865 -20.82 -43.62 3.49
C ARG A 865 -20.43 -43.39 4.95
N ALA A 866 -19.44 -42.53 5.21
CA ALA A 866 -19.05 -42.12 6.56
C ALA A 866 -20.21 -41.42 7.29
N ARG A 867 -20.83 -40.44 6.61
CA ARG A 867 -22.00 -39.69 7.15
C ARG A 867 -23.24 -40.57 7.30
N ALA A 868 -23.39 -41.58 6.46
CA ALA A 868 -24.45 -42.58 6.55
C ALA A 868 -24.18 -43.67 7.61
N GLY A 869 -23.00 -43.67 8.25
CA GLY A 869 -22.65 -44.65 9.27
C GLY A 869 -22.37 -46.06 8.74
N VAL A 870 -22.12 -46.22 7.44
CA VAL A 870 -21.95 -47.52 6.75
C VAL A 870 -20.47 -47.86 6.49
N LEU A 871 -19.55 -47.08 7.08
CA LEU A 871 -18.12 -47.40 7.10
C LEU A 871 -17.82 -48.26 8.33
N ALA A 872 -17.46 -49.52 8.12
CA ALA A 872 -16.82 -50.35 9.13
C ALA A 872 -15.45 -49.73 9.44
N THR A 873 -15.40 -48.89 10.49
CA THR A 873 -14.16 -48.33 11.00
C THR A 873 -13.94 -48.97 12.36
N ASP A 874 -12.75 -49.54 12.60
CA ASP A 874 -12.37 -50.05 13.92
C ASP A 874 -12.70 -48.98 14.96
N SER A 875 -13.64 -49.29 15.84
CA SER A 875 -14.45 -48.36 16.62
C SER A 875 -13.71 -47.67 17.79
N ASN A 876 -12.41 -47.41 17.66
CA ASN A 876 -11.55 -47.00 18.77
C ASN A 876 -10.84 -45.64 18.65
N ASP A 877 -10.96 -44.86 17.57
CA ASP A 877 -10.06 -43.69 17.41
C ASP A 877 -10.71 -42.33 17.06
N SER A 878 -11.96 -42.12 17.46
CA SER A 878 -12.47 -40.75 17.60
C SER A 878 -13.13 -40.60 18.96
N ALA A 879 -12.52 -39.78 19.82
CA ALA A 879 -13.08 -39.34 21.09
C ALA A 879 -14.36 -38.52 20.83
N ALA A 880 -15.45 -39.21 20.50
CA ALA A 880 -16.78 -38.65 20.48
C ALA A 880 -17.15 -38.35 21.94
N TYR A 881 -17.11 -37.07 22.32
CA TYR A 881 -17.54 -36.62 23.63
C TYR A 881 -18.95 -37.17 23.92
N GLY A 882 -19.04 -38.09 24.87
CA GLY A 882 -20.31 -38.74 25.22
C GLY A 882 -21.28 -37.73 25.82
N VAL A 883 -22.43 -37.55 25.17
CA VAL A 883 -23.52 -36.71 25.68
C VAL A 883 -24.09 -37.39 26.93
N GLN A 884 -24.17 -36.66 28.04
CA GLN A 884 -24.75 -37.20 29.27
C GLN A 884 -26.28 -37.16 29.20
N LEU A 885 -26.93 -38.20 29.70
CA LEU A 885 -28.38 -38.36 29.69
C LEU A 885 -28.96 -38.34 31.11
N ASP A 886 -30.10 -37.68 31.27
CA ASP A 886 -30.99 -37.79 32.43
C ASP A 886 -32.44 -37.56 31.97
N VAL A 887 -32.96 -38.51 31.21
CA VAL A 887 -34.26 -38.40 30.53
C VAL A 887 -35.24 -39.39 31.14
N THR A 888 -36.40 -38.92 31.59
CA THR A 888 -37.50 -39.78 32.02
C THR A 888 -38.47 -40.01 30.87
N VAL A 889 -38.63 -41.24 30.44
CA VAL A 889 -39.59 -41.70 29.44
C VAL A 889 -40.79 -42.30 30.15
N ASP A 890 -41.96 -41.70 29.98
CA ASP A 890 -43.23 -42.13 30.57
C ASP A 890 -44.12 -42.69 29.46
N ALA A 891 -44.57 -43.93 29.60
CA ALA A 891 -45.41 -44.61 28.63
C ALA A 891 -46.61 -45.23 29.37
N PRO A 892 -47.61 -44.42 29.75
CA PRO A 892 -48.62 -44.83 30.73
C PRO A 892 -49.49 -46.01 30.25
N ASN A 893 -49.75 -46.12 28.95
CA ASN A 893 -50.50 -47.19 28.29
C ASN A 893 -50.24 -47.17 26.77
N GLN A 894 -50.91 -48.03 26.00
CA GLN A 894 -50.80 -48.09 24.53
C GLN A 894 -49.41 -48.44 23.96
N VAL A 895 -48.59 -49.17 24.74
CA VAL A 895 -47.38 -49.80 24.22
C VAL A 895 -47.73 -51.22 23.76
N PHE A 896 -48.00 -51.38 22.46
CA PHE A 896 -48.33 -52.66 21.86
C PHE A 896 -47.07 -53.39 21.40
N VAL A 897 -46.81 -54.58 21.95
CA VAL A 897 -45.77 -55.49 21.48
C VAL A 897 -46.43 -56.59 20.67
N ARG A 898 -46.12 -56.66 19.38
CA ARG A 898 -46.73 -57.62 18.44
C ARG A 898 -45.69 -58.40 17.66
N GLY A 899 -45.89 -59.71 17.54
CA GLY A 899 -45.05 -60.58 16.70
C GLY A 899 -44.85 -61.95 17.34
N ARG A 900 -44.51 -62.97 16.52
CA ARG A 900 -44.37 -64.37 16.97
C ARG A 900 -45.57 -64.90 17.77
N GLY A 901 -46.78 -64.47 17.40
CA GLY A 901 -48.02 -64.82 18.08
C GLY A 901 -48.33 -64.00 19.33
N LEU A 902 -47.40 -63.19 19.84
CA LEU A 902 -47.62 -62.27 20.95
C LEU A 902 -48.38 -61.02 20.48
N ASP A 903 -49.37 -60.59 21.27
CA ASP A 903 -50.10 -59.33 21.13
C ASP A 903 -50.39 -58.82 22.54
N ALA A 904 -49.52 -57.96 23.06
CA ALA A 904 -49.57 -57.48 24.44
C ALA A 904 -49.56 -55.95 24.49
N GLU A 905 -50.35 -55.37 25.41
CA GLU A 905 -50.33 -53.96 25.76
C GLU A 905 -49.63 -53.77 27.12
N LEU A 906 -48.59 -52.96 27.12
CA LEU A 906 -47.76 -52.63 28.28
C LEU A 906 -47.94 -51.16 28.66
N GLY A 907 -47.64 -50.84 29.92
CA GLY A 907 -47.51 -49.48 30.44
C GLY A 907 -46.40 -49.39 31.48
N GLY A 908 -45.66 -48.29 31.54
CA GLY A 908 -44.50 -48.19 32.40
C GLY A 908 -43.77 -46.85 32.34
N ARG A 909 -42.67 -46.78 33.10
CA ARG A 909 -41.79 -45.61 33.16
C ARG A 909 -40.33 -46.04 33.21
N LEU A 910 -39.50 -45.34 32.44
CA LEU A 910 -38.08 -45.61 32.26
C LEU A 910 -37.26 -44.33 32.41
N ARG A 911 -36.23 -44.32 33.27
CA ARG A 911 -35.24 -43.24 33.36
C ARG A 911 -33.96 -43.68 32.67
N LEU A 912 -33.52 -42.90 31.69
CA LEU A 912 -32.29 -43.12 30.93
C LEU A 912 -31.19 -42.20 31.50
N THR A 913 -30.14 -42.82 32.02
CA THR A 913 -28.97 -42.13 32.56
C THR A 913 -27.67 -42.56 31.86
N GLY A 914 -26.51 -42.06 32.29
CA GLY A 914 -25.21 -42.42 31.69
C GLY A 914 -24.86 -41.54 30.49
N SER A 915 -24.10 -42.07 29.54
CA SER A 915 -23.75 -41.36 28.30
C SER A 915 -24.44 -41.98 27.09
N THR A 916 -24.51 -41.28 25.97
CA THR A 916 -25.05 -41.85 24.72
C THR A 916 -24.28 -43.08 24.20
N GLN A 917 -23.05 -43.29 24.66
CA GLN A 917 -22.22 -44.46 24.36
C GLN A 917 -22.46 -45.61 25.35
N ASN A 918 -22.97 -45.31 26.55
CA ASN A 918 -23.25 -46.27 27.60
C ASN A 918 -24.50 -45.82 28.38
N ILE A 919 -25.66 -46.12 27.79
CA ILE A 919 -26.95 -45.72 28.34
C ILE A 919 -27.32 -46.70 29.45
N VAL A 920 -27.68 -46.16 30.61
CA VAL A 920 -28.07 -46.91 31.82
C VAL A 920 -29.58 -46.75 32.03
N PRO A 921 -30.42 -47.69 31.55
CA PRO A 921 -31.87 -47.67 31.71
C PRO A 921 -32.30 -48.16 33.11
N ILE A 922 -33.16 -47.40 33.80
CA ILE A 922 -33.70 -47.76 35.12
C ILE A 922 -35.22 -47.57 35.10
N GLY A 923 -35.99 -48.64 35.25
CA GLY A 923 -37.45 -48.53 35.20
C GLY A 923 -38.18 -49.86 35.21
N GLN A 924 -39.50 -49.78 35.04
CA GLN A 924 -40.37 -50.94 34.98
C GLN A 924 -41.50 -50.76 33.96
N PHE A 925 -41.90 -51.86 33.33
CA PHE A 925 -43.10 -51.99 32.52
C PHE A 925 -44.00 -53.10 33.09
N SER A 926 -45.29 -52.85 33.10
CA SER A 926 -46.31 -53.79 33.56
C SER A 926 -47.27 -54.11 32.41
N LEU A 927 -47.72 -55.36 32.36
CA LEU A 927 -48.74 -55.82 31.44
C LEU A 927 -50.10 -55.24 31.85
N ILE A 928 -50.77 -54.59 30.89
CA ILE A 928 -52.15 -54.13 31.05
C ILE A 928 -53.11 -55.23 30.61
N ARG A 929 -52.83 -55.82 29.44
CA ARG A 929 -53.54 -56.96 28.86
C ARG A 929 -52.66 -57.58 27.78
N GLY A 930 -52.86 -58.85 27.47
CA GLY A 930 -52.22 -59.42 26.30
C GLY A 930 -52.60 -60.87 26.09
N ARG A 931 -52.25 -61.37 24.92
CA ARG A 931 -52.47 -62.77 24.54
C ARG A 931 -51.28 -63.28 23.75
N LEU A 932 -51.12 -64.59 23.77
CA LEU A 932 -50.12 -65.30 23.02
C LEU A 932 -50.82 -66.41 22.22
N SER A 933 -50.61 -66.40 20.91
CA SER A 933 -51.14 -67.40 19.98
C SER A 933 -50.02 -68.36 19.57
N LEU A 934 -50.07 -69.60 20.02
CA LEU A 934 -49.09 -70.64 19.70
C LEU A 934 -49.79 -71.80 18.97
N LEU A 935 -49.36 -72.08 17.73
CA LEU A 935 -49.87 -73.20 16.90
C LEU A 935 -51.40 -73.30 16.79
N GLY A 936 -52.09 -72.15 16.87
CA GLY A 936 -53.55 -72.07 16.80
C GLY A 936 -54.25 -72.03 18.16
N ASN A 937 -53.55 -72.32 19.26
CA ASN A 937 -54.05 -72.20 20.62
C ASN A 937 -53.84 -70.79 21.17
N ARG A 938 -54.86 -70.28 21.85
CA ARG A 938 -54.85 -68.95 22.46
C ARG A 938 -54.58 -69.08 23.95
N ILE A 939 -53.59 -68.34 24.43
CA ILE A 939 -53.19 -68.27 25.83
C ILE A 939 -53.33 -66.81 26.25
N GLU A 940 -54.08 -66.54 27.31
CA GLU A 940 -54.27 -65.18 27.82
C GLU A 940 -53.14 -64.85 28.81
N LEU A 941 -52.59 -63.64 28.74
CA LEU A 941 -51.56 -63.17 29.66
C LEU A 941 -52.23 -62.49 30.86
N THR A 942 -52.05 -63.05 32.06
CA THR A 942 -52.74 -62.62 33.29
C THR A 942 -51.88 -61.72 34.19
N GLU A 943 -50.57 -61.92 34.19
CA GLU A 943 -49.60 -61.12 34.94
C GLU A 943 -48.36 -60.87 34.06
N GLY A 944 -47.76 -59.68 34.16
CA GLY A 944 -46.52 -59.38 33.46
C GLY A 944 -45.80 -58.18 34.03
N GLU A 945 -44.53 -58.36 34.37
CA GLU A 945 -43.64 -57.31 34.88
C GLU A 945 -42.28 -57.43 34.20
N LEU A 946 -41.69 -56.29 33.82
CA LEU A 946 -40.39 -56.19 33.18
C LEU A 946 -39.59 -55.08 33.85
N TYR A 947 -38.40 -55.42 34.36
CA TYR A 947 -37.54 -54.53 35.14
C TYR A 947 -36.23 -54.28 34.40
N LEU A 948 -35.87 -53.00 34.26
CA LEU A 948 -34.61 -52.54 33.67
C LEU A 948 -33.72 -52.01 34.80
N GLN A 949 -32.54 -52.62 34.99
CA GLN A 949 -31.60 -52.31 36.08
C GLN A 949 -30.19 -52.00 35.55
N GLY A 950 -30.10 -51.10 34.59
CA GLY A 950 -28.84 -50.60 34.05
C GLY A 950 -28.38 -51.23 32.73
N SER A 951 -29.10 -52.23 32.21
CA SER A 951 -28.92 -52.81 30.87
C SER A 951 -30.25 -52.86 30.12
N PHE A 952 -30.20 -52.90 28.79
CA PHE A 952 -31.37 -53.15 27.93
C PHE A 952 -31.75 -54.63 27.79
N ASP A 953 -31.12 -55.52 28.56
CA ASP A 953 -31.56 -56.91 28.75
C ASP A 953 -32.29 -57.00 30.09
N PRO A 954 -33.62 -56.81 30.12
CA PRO A 954 -34.36 -56.68 31.36
C PRO A 954 -34.67 -58.05 31.96
N SER A 955 -34.81 -58.07 33.29
CA SER A 955 -35.40 -59.22 33.97
C SER A 955 -36.92 -59.10 33.90
N PHE A 956 -37.61 -60.15 33.47
CA PHE A 956 -39.07 -60.15 33.39
C PHE A 956 -39.68 -61.34 34.12
N LYS A 957 -40.98 -61.24 34.38
CA LYS A 957 -41.86 -62.32 34.82
C LYS A 957 -43.18 -62.15 34.08
N LEU A 958 -43.57 -63.16 33.31
CA LEU A 958 -44.80 -63.20 32.53
C LEU A 958 -45.56 -64.47 32.88
N VAL A 959 -46.85 -64.34 33.19
CA VAL A 959 -47.73 -65.45 33.49
C VAL A 959 -48.81 -65.51 32.44
N ALA A 960 -48.91 -66.65 31.78
CA ALA A 960 -49.92 -66.94 30.78
C ALA A 960 -50.81 -68.10 31.27
N GLU A 961 -52.10 -68.01 31.06
CA GLU A 961 -53.07 -69.03 31.47
C GLU A 961 -53.91 -69.45 30.25
N THR A 962 -54.12 -70.76 30.10
CA THR A 962 -55.07 -71.31 29.14
C THR A 962 -55.96 -72.35 29.80
N ASN A 963 -57.24 -72.35 29.42
CA ASN A 963 -58.24 -73.27 29.94
C ASN A 963 -58.69 -74.20 28.82
N THR A 964 -58.56 -75.50 29.06
CA THR A 964 -59.12 -76.57 28.23
C THR A 964 -60.32 -77.19 28.94
N ASP A 965 -61.10 -78.04 28.25
CA ASP A 965 -62.32 -78.62 28.81
C ASP A 965 -62.09 -79.41 30.13
N ASP A 966 -60.87 -79.93 30.34
CA ASP A 966 -60.54 -80.83 31.46
C ASP A 966 -59.39 -80.36 32.38
N MET A 967 -58.67 -79.27 32.06
CA MET A 967 -57.56 -78.75 32.88
C MET A 967 -57.22 -77.27 32.61
N THR A 968 -56.62 -76.62 33.61
CA THR A 968 -56.00 -75.28 33.49
C THR A 968 -54.49 -75.42 33.41
N ILE A 969 -53.88 -74.80 32.41
CA ILE A 969 -52.42 -74.78 32.20
C ILE A 969 -51.91 -73.36 32.40
N GLN A 970 -50.91 -73.20 33.25
CA GLN A 970 -50.25 -71.95 33.54
C GLN A 970 -48.78 -72.02 33.08
N VAL A 971 -48.40 -71.09 32.21
CA VAL A 971 -47.03 -70.94 31.70
C VAL A 971 -46.42 -69.72 32.37
N THR A 972 -45.39 -69.92 33.18
CA THR A 972 -44.65 -68.83 33.80
C THR A 972 -43.29 -68.70 33.13
N THR A 973 -43.05 -67.57 32.47
CA THR A 973 -41.76 -67.26 31.85
C THR A 973 -41.06 -66.18 32.66
N SER A 974 -39.82 -66.40 33.09
CA SER A 974 -39.07 -65.45 33.90
C SER A 974 -37.56 -65.46 33.63
N GLY A 975 -36.83 -64.48 34.16
CA GLY A 975 -35.38 -64.36 33.95
C GLY A 975 -35.01 -63.20 33.02
N SER A 976 -33.81 -63.24 32.43
CA SER A 976 -33.38 -62.23 31.45
C SER A 976 -34.06 -62.47 30.11
N VAL A 977 -34.38 -61.41 29.35
CA VAL A 977 -34.97 -61.57 28.01
C VAL A 977 -34.05 -62.34 27.06
N SER A 978 -32.73 -62.20 27.22
CA SER A 978 -31.73 -62.97 26.46
C SER A 978 -31.68 -64.46 26.81
N ALA A 979 -32.16 -64.86 28.00
CA ALA A 979 -32.11 -66.24 28.50
C ALA A 979 -33.35 -66.53 29.37
N PRO A 980 -34.55 -66.60 28.77
CA PRO A 980 -35.78 -66.82 29.51
C PRO A 980 -35.88 -68.26 30.02
N ALA A 981 -36.24 -68.44 31.28
CA ALA A 981 -36.65 -69.71 31.86
C ALA A 981 -38.18 -69.84 31.74
N VAL A 982 -38.65 -70.96 31.20
CA VAL A 982 -40.08 -71.28 31.08
C VAL A 982 -40.39 -72.39 32.08
N ASP A 983 -41.42 -72.18 32.89
CA ASP A 983 -41.96 -73.14 33.85
C ASP A 983 -43.43 -73.42 33.52
N LEU A 984 -43.80 -74.69 33.50
CA LEU A 984 -45.11 -75.18 33.05
C LEU A 984 -45.80 -75.89 34.21
N THR A 985 -46.95 -75.38 34.62
CA THR A 985 -47.75 -75.97 35.70
C THR A 985 -49.17 -76.22 35.22
N SER A 986 -49.82 -77.26 35.73
CA SER A 986 -51.21 -77.58 35.42
C SER A 986 -52.00 -77.94 36.66
N SER A 987 -53.31 -77.73 36.62
CA SER A 987 -54.25 -78.23 37.63
C SER A 987 -55.30 -79.09 36.92
N PRO A 988 -55.33 -80.43 37.15
CA PRO A 988 -54.48 -81.23 38.06
C PRO A 988 -53.00 -81.35 37.61
N GLU A 989 -52.11 -81.67 38.55
CA GLU A 989 -50.64 -81.71 38.36
C GLU A 989 -50.22 -82.83 37.38
N LEU A 990 -49.53 -82.44 36.31
CA LEU A 990 -48.98 -83.33 35.28
C LEU A 990 -47.48 -83.09 35.09
N PRO A 991 -46.73 -84.06 34.53
CA PRO A 991 -45.36 -83.84 34.07
C PRO A 991 -45.28 -82.75 32.98
N GLU A 992 -44.21 -81.95 32.97
CA GLU A 992 -44.02 -80.80 32.06
C GLU A 992 -44.12 -81.16 30.57
N ASP A 993 -43.64 -82.33 30.17
CA ASP A 993 -43.68 -82.84 28.79
C ASP A 993 -45.11 -83.18 28.34
N GLU A 994 -45.95 -83.68 29.25
CA GLU A 994 -47.37 -83.92 29.03
C GLU A 994 -48.16 -82.59 28.95
N ILE A 995 -47.81 -81.62 29.82
CA ILE A 995 -48.38 -80.26 29.78
C ILE A 995 -48.06 -79.57 28.45
N LEU A 996 -46.82 -79.69 27.98
CA LEU A 996 -46.37 -79.10 26.71
C LEU A 996 -47.06 -79.73 25.50
N ALA A 997 -47.21 -81.05 25.48
CA ALA A 997 -47.94 -81.78 24.44
C ALA A 997 -49.41 -81.33 24.35
N GLN A 998 -50.07 -81.22 25.51
CA GLN A 998 -51.46 -80.75 25.60
C GLN A 998 -51.59 -79.27 25.18
N LEU A 999 -50.63 -78.42 25.57
CA LEU A 999 -50.61 -77.00 25.24
C LEU A 999 -50.40 -76.74 23.73
N LEU A 1000 -49.56 -77.55 23.06
CA LEU A 1000 -49.20 -77.34 21.66
C LEU A 1000 -50.13 -78.07 20.66
N PHE A 1001 -50.65 -79.25 21.01
CA PHE A 1001 -51.43 -80.10 20.08
C PHE A 1001 -52.82 -80.50 20.58
N GLY A 1002 -53.18 -80.10 21.81
CA GLY A 1002 -54.49 -80.39 22.41
C GLY A 1002 -54.71 -81.87 22.75
N ARG A 1003 -53.65 -82.68 22.85
CA ARG A 1003 -53.72 -84.14 23.07
C ARG A 1003 -52.47 -84.67 23.80
N ALA A 1004 -52.61 -85.86 24.40
CA ALA A 1004 -51.58 -86.56 25.16
C ALA A 1004 -50.35 -86.97 24.33
N LEU A 1005 -49.17 -87.05 24.96
CA LEU A 1005 -47.89 -87.39 24.30
C LEU A 1005 -47.93 -88.75 23.59
N THR A 1006 -48.76 -89.67 24.07
CA THR A 1006 -48.95 -91.02 23.52
C THR A 1006 -49.69 -91.05 22.17
N GLU A 1007 -50.35 -89.97 21.78
CA GLU A 1007 -51.13 -89.86 20.53
C GLU A 1007 -50.40 -89.09 19.42
N ILE A 1008 -49.13 -88.74 19.65
CA ILE A 1008 -48.33 -87.90 18.75
C ILE A 1008 -47.52 -88.77 17.76
N SER A 1009 -47.61 -88.46 16.47
CA SER A 1009 -46.81 -89.13 15.43
C SER A 1009 -45.33 -88.70 15.46
N ALA A 1010 -44.43 -89.54 14.93
CA ALA A 1010 -42.99 -89.24 14.86
C ALA A 1010 -42.65 -87.91 14.14
N PHE A 1011 -43.48 -87.50 13.18
CA PHE A 1011 -43.35 -86.21 12.48
C PHE A 1011 -43.77 -85.02 13.37
N GLN A 1012 -44.84 -85.18 14.16
CA GLN A 1012 -45.28 -84.15 15.12
C GLN A 1012 -44.29 -84.00 16.30
N ALA A 1013 -43.59 -85.07 16.68
CA ALA A 1013 -42.48 -85.00 17.64
C ALA A 1013 -41.28 -84.18 17.13
N ALA A 1014 -40.97 -84.24 15.83
CA ALA A 1014 -39.98 -83.33 15.21
C ALA A 1014 -40.48 -81.88 15.18
N GLN A 1015 -41.78 -81.67 14.98
CA GLN A 1015 -42.41 -80.34 15.03
C GLN A 1015 -42.39 -79.75 16.46
N MET A 1016 -42.49 -80.58 17.52
CA MET A 1016 -42.25 -80.17 18.91
C MET A 1016 -40.83 -79.67 19.13
N ALA A 1017 -39.82 -80.40 18.66
CA ALA A 1017 -38.43 -80.00 18.78
C ALA A 1017 -38.16 -78.66 18.06
N ALA A 1018 -38.77 -78.44 16.89
CA ALA A 1018 -38.68 -77.18 16.15
C ALA A 1018 -39.44 -76.01 16.83
N ALA A 1019 -40.60 -76.28 17.43
CA ALA A 1019 -41.40 -75.29 18.17
C ALA A 1019 -40.67 -74.83 19.45
N VAL A 1020 -40.03 -75.75 20.18
CA VAL A 1020 -39.21 -75.40 21.35
C VAL A 1020 -37.99 -74.59 20.95
N ALA A 1021 -37.27 -75.00 19.90
CA ALA A 1021 -36.09 -74.27 19.41
C ALA A 1021 -36.40 -72.84 18.91
N THR A 1022 -37.59 -72.61 18.35
CA THR A 1022 -38.06 -71.27 17.96
C THR A 1022 -38.52 -70.41 19.14
N LEU A 1023 -39.06 -71.03 20.20
CA LEU A 1023 -39.44 -70.36 21.46
C LEU A 1023 -38.23 -70.01 22.34
N THR A 1024 -37.18 -70.84 22.39
CA THR A 1024 -35.96 -70.59 23.18
C THR A 1024 -34.92 -69.72 22.45
N GLY A 1025 -35.28 -69.11 21.32
CA GLY A 1025 -34.40 -68.20 20.57
C GLY A 1025 -33.24 -68.89 19.82
N GLY A 1026 -33.20 -70.22 19.77
CA GLY A 1026 -32.17 -71.00 19.06
C GLY A 1026 -32.38 -71.11 17.55
N GLY A 1027 -33.30 -70.33 16.99
CA GLY A 1027 -33.75 -70.39 15.60
C GLY A 1027 -32.78 -69.80 14.57
N ASN A 1028 -31.48 -70.09 14.65
CA ASN A 1028 -30.70 -70.11 13.41
C ASN A 1028 -31.25 -71.30 12.62
N GLY A 1029 -32.00 -70.99 11.55
CA GLY A 1029 -32.80 -71.96 10.81
C GLY A 1029 -32.02 -73.25 10.56
N ILE A 1030 -32.62 -74.38 10.96
CA ILE A 1030 -32.07 -75.72 10.73
C ILE A 1030 -31.67 -75.88 9.24
N VAL A 1031 -32.46 -75.28 8.33
CA VAL A 1031 -32.17 -75.23 6.89
C VAL A 1031 -30.89 -74.45 6.56
N GLY A 1032 -30.63 -73.30 7.18
CA GLY A 1032 -29.43 -72.49 6.95
C GLY A 1032 -28.15 -73.15 7.46
N SER A 1033 -28.18 -73.73 8.67
CA SER A 1033 -27.04 -74.48 9.22
C SER A 1033 -26.73 -75.77 8.42
N ILE A 1034 -27.76 -76.46 7.92
CA ILE A 1034 -27.61 -77.60 7.01
C ILE A 1034 -27.03 -77.13 5.67
N ARG A 1035 -27.57 -76.05 5.09
CA ARG A 1035 -27.08 -75.45 3.84
C ARG A 1035 -25.60 -75.09 3.92
N ASP A 1036 -25.19 -74.41 5.00
CA ASP A 1036 -23.80 -74.00 5.21
C ASP A 1036 -22.88 -75.21 5.48
N SER A 1037 -23.37 -76.25 6.17
CA SER A 1037 -22.59 -77.48 6.43
C SER A 1037 -22.41 -78.38 5.21
N ILE A 1038 -23.37 -78.37 4.27
CA ILE A 1038 -23.31 -79.13 3.00
C ILE A 1038 -22.66 -78.26 1.90
N GLY A 1039 -22.54 -76.95 2.11
CA GLY A 1039 -21.91 -76.01 1.18
C GLY A 1039 -22.69 -75.80 -0.11
N VAL A 1040 -24.01 -75.70 0.00
CA VAL A 1040 -24.95 -75.44 -1.12
C VAL A 1040 -25.49 -74.01 -1.01
N ASP A 1041 -25.89 -73.41 -2.12
CA ASP A 1041 -26.26 -71.97 -2.14
C ASP A 1041 -27.78 -71.76 -1.95
N ASP A 1042 -28.58 -72.71 -2.44
CA ASP A 1042 -30.05 -72.76 -2.29
C ASP A 1042 -30.46 -74.08 -1.62
N LEU A 1043 -31.33 -74.01 -0.62
CA LEU A 1043 -31.94 -75.19 0.01
C LEU A 1043 -33.37 -74.81 0.37
N ASP A 1044 -34.33 -75.40 -0.33
CA ASP A 1044 -35.72 -74.98 -0.29
C ASP A 1044 -36.64 -76.20 -0.21
N VAL A 1045 -37.80 -76.05 0.45
CA VAL A 1045 -38.85 -77.06 0.50
C VAL A 1045 -40.01 -76.51 -0.32
N THR A 1046 -40.17 -77.04 -1.52
CA THR A 1046 -41.19 -76.60 -2.48
C THR A 1046 -42.36 -77.59 -2.51
N THR A 1047 -43.49 -77.15 -3.03
CA THR A 1047 -44.64 -78.03 -3.28
C THR A 1047 -44.74 -78.22 -4.79
N SER A 1048 -44.85 -79.46 -5.25
CA SER A 1048 -45.07 -79.76 -6.67
C SER A 1048 -46.45 -79.29 -7.13
N ASP A 1049 -46.65 -79.21 -8.46
CA ASP A 1049 -47.95 -78.87 -9.07
C ASP A 1049 -49.08 -79.84 -8.67
N GLU A 1050 -48.72 -81.01 -8.10
CA GLU A 1050 -49.62 -82.06 -7.64
C GLU A 1050 -49.91 -81.96 -6.13
N GLY A 1051 -49.34 -80.98 -5.44
CA GLY A 1051 -49.52 -80.75 -4.01
C GLY A 1051 -48.59 -81.55 -3.10
N ASP A 1052 -47.65 -82.31 -3.68
CA ASP A 1052 -46.68 -83.12 -2.93
C ASP A 1052 -45.47 -82.28 -2.50
N THR A 1053 -44.97 -82.51 -1.29
CA THR A 1053 -43.78 -81.82 -0.77
C THR A 1053 -42.51 -82.35 -1.45
N ALA A 1054 -41.67 -81.45 -1.94
CA ALA A 1054 -40.38 -81.73 -2.54
C ALA A 1054 -39.26 -80.90 -1.90
N LEU A 1055 -38.06 -81.46 -1.85
CA LEU A 1055 -36.84 -80.79 -1.37
C LEU A 1055 -35.99 -80.38 -2.57
N ARG A 1056 -35.76 -79.08 -2.77
CA ARG A 1056 -34.84 -78.55 -3.77
C ARG A 1056 -33.51 -78.17 -3.13
N VAL A 1057 -32.42 -78.64 -3.71
CA VAL A 1057 -31.03 -78.33 -3.29
C VAL A 1057 -30.30 -77.74 -4.49
N GLY A 1058 -29.90 -76.47 -4.43
CA GLY A 1058 -29.24 -75.74 -5.51
C GLY A 1058 -27.86 -75.23 -5.15
N LYS A 1059 -26.97 -75.16 -6.15
CA LYS A 1059 -25.61 -74.64 -6.02
C LYS A 1059 -25.17 -73.94 -7.31
N TYR A 1060 -24.53 -72.80 -7.17
CA TYR A 1060 -23.78 -72.16 -8.23
C TYR A 1060 -22.42 -72.85 -8.38
N LEU A 1061 -22.16 -73.40 -9.57
CA LEU A 1061 -20.87 -73.99 -9.92
C LEU A 1061 -19.88 -72.91 -10.39
N SER A 1062 -20.41 -71.80 -10.91
CA SER A 1062 -19.72 -70.56 -11.27
C SER A 1062 -20.75 -69.43 -11.36
N ASP A 1063 -20.30 -68.18 -11.58
CA ASP A 1063 -21.17 -67.01 -11.71
C ASP A 1063 -22.30 -67.22 -12.75
N ASP A 1064 -22.03 -67.97 -13.82
CA ASP A 1064 -22.97 -68.20 -14.92
C ASP A 1064 -23.60 -69.61 -14.97
N VAL A 1065 -23.31 -70.50 -14.00
CA VAL A 1065 -23.80 -71.89 -14.01
C VAL A 1065 -24.45 -72.24 -12.69
N TYR A 1066 -25.76 -72.44 -12.72
CA TYR A 1066 -26.57 -72.85 -11.58
C TYR A 1066 -27.11 -74.26 -11.77
N THR A 1067 -26.97 -75.13 -10.78
CA THR A 1067 -27.61 -76.45 -10.80
C THR A 1067 -28.46 -76.64 -9.57
N ASP A 1068 -29.63 -77.25 -9.73
CA ASP A 1068 -30.47 -77.68 -8.62
C ASP A 1068 -30.96 -79.13 -8.78
N VAL A 1069 -31.19 -79.78 -7.65
CA VAL A 1069 -31.74 -81.12 -7.56
C VAL A 1069 -33.01 -81.04 -6.72
N THR A 1070 -34.15 -81.38 -7.32
CA THR A 1070 -35.44 -81.46 -6.64
C THR A 1070 -35.80 -82.91 -6.37
N ILE A 1071 -36.05 -83.28 -5.11
CA ILE A 1071 -36.40 -84.64 -4.67
C ILE A 1071 -37.83 -84.61 -4.12
N ASP A 1072 -38.76 -85.35 -4.72
CA ASP A 1072 -40.14 -85.46 -4.23
C ASP A 1072 -40.29 -86.43 -3.04
N SER A 1073 -41.46 -86.41 -2.39
CA SER A 1073 -41.84 -87.30 -1.29
C SER A 1073 -41.86 -88.80 -1.66
N SER A 1074 -41.86 -89.13 -2.95
CA SER A 1074 -41.81 -90.49 -3.50
C SER A 1074 -40.38 -90.94 -3.83
N GLY A 1075 -39.37 -90.10 -3.60
CA GLY A 1075 -37.95 -90.39 -3.84
C GLY A 1075 -37.49 -90.21 -5.28
N LYS A 1076 -38.27 -89.56 -6.16
CA LYS A 1076 -37.80 -89.23 -7.53
C LYS A 1076 -37.03 -87.91 -7.49
N SER A 1077 -35.84 -87.91 -8.09
CA SER A 1077 -34.95 -86.75 -8.15
C SER A 1077 -34.87 -86.17 -9.56
N VAL A 1078 -35.26 -84.91 -9.77
CA VAL A 1078 -35.05 -84.18 -11.02
C VAL A 1078 -33.85 -83.24 -10.85
N ILE A 1079 -32.90 -83.31 -11.79
CA ILE A 1079 -31.74 -82.40 -11.82
C ILE A 1079 -32.00 -81.33 -12.88
N ASN A 1080 -31.86 -80.07 -12.51
CA ASN A 1080 -31.88 -78.93 -13.42
C ASN A 1080 -30.47 -78.30 -13.49
N LEU A 1081 -30.11 -77.84 -14.68
CA LEU A 1081 -28.86 -77.12 -14.94
C LEU A 1081 -29.18 -75.91 -15.82
N ASN A 1082 -28.93 -74.73 -15.29
CA ASN A 1082 -29.06 -73.46 -15.98
C ASN A 1082 -27.66 -72.92 -16.26
N LEU A 1083 -27.40 -72.58 -17.52
CA LEU A 1083 -26.17 -71.92 -17.99
C LEU A 1083 -26.55 -70.62 -18.66
N ASP A 1084 -26.16 -69.51 -18.07
CA ASP A 1084 -26.30 -68.19 -18.68
C ASP A 1084 -25.13 -67.97 -19.64
N ALA A 1085 -25.39 -68.02 -20.95
CA ALA A 1085 -24.32 -67.86 -21.95
C ALA A 1085 -24.02 -66.39 -22.30
N SER A 1086 -24.94 -65.49 -21.97
CA SER A 1086 -24.83 -64.03 -22.06
C SER A 1086 -26.00 -63.38 -21.31
N ASP A 1087 -25.94 -62.07 -21.09
CA ASP A 1087 -26.99 -61.24 -20.46
C ASP A 1087 -28.40 -61.38 -21.07
N THR A 1088 -28.51 -62.01 -22.26
CA THR A 1088 -29.79 -62.18 -22.96
C THR A 1088 -30.12 -63.63 -23.35
N VAL A 1089 -29.23 -64.59 -23.05
CA VAL A 1089 -29.39 -65.99 -23.51
C VAL A 1089 -29.06 -66.97 -22.39
N THR A 1090 -30.06 -67.72 -21.95
CA THR A 1090 -29.94 -68.77 -20.92
C THR A 1090 -30.30 -70.14 -21.49
N PHE A 1091 -29.43 -71.11 -21.28
CA PHE A 1091 -29.68 -72.52 -21.57
C PHE A 1091 -30.19 -73.20 -20.29
N LYS A 1092 -31.36 -73.85 -20.35
CA LYS A 1092 -31.90 -74.65 -19.23
C LYS A 1092 -32.02 -76.10 -19.64
N GLY A 1093 -31.30 -76.98 -18.96
CA GLY A 1093 -31.40 -78.43 -19.09
C GLY A 1093 -32.10 -79.04 -17.88
N SER A 1094 -32.99 -80.01 -18.09
CA SER A 1094 -33.57 -80.81 -17.00
C SER A 1094 -33.45 -82.31 -17.31
N MET A 1095 -33.15 -83.10 -16.29
CA MET A 1095 -32.99 -84.55 -16.38
C MET A 1095 -33.76 -85.24 -15.24
N SER A 1096 -34.69 -86.14 -15.59
CA SER A 1096 -35.45 -86.94 -14.61
C SER A 1096 -35.07 -88.43 -14.64
N PRO A 1097 -35.32 -89.21 -13.56
CA PRO A 1097 -34.93 -90.62 -13.46
C PRO A 1097 -35.74 -91.53 -14.39
N SER A 1098 -36.87 -91.05 -14.92
CA SER A 1098 -37.69 -91.77 -15.90
C SER A 1098 -37.12 -91.70 -17.33
N GLY A 1099 -35.95 -91.07 -17.51
CA GLY A 1099 -35.23 -91.00 -18.79
C GLY A 1099 -35.64 -89.84 -19.70
N ALA A 1100 -36.54 -88.96 -19.25
CA ALA A 1100 -36.88 -87.73 -19.98
C ALA A 1100 -35.81 -86.66 -19.70
N THR A 1101 -35.12 -86.22 -20.75
CA THR A 1101 -34.19 -85.09 -20.72
C THR A 1101 -34.75 -83.99 -21.61
N SER A 1102 -34.77 -82.74 -21.13
CA SER A 1102 -35.18 -81.58 -21.93
C SER A 1102 -34.09 -80.51 -21.89
N LEU A 1103 -33.89 -79.81 -23.01
CA LEU A 1103 -32.96 -78.68 -23.14
C LEU A 1103 -33.70 -77.54 -23.85
N GLY A 1104 -33.81 -76.39 -23.18
CA GLY A 1104 -34.43 -75.18 -23.70
C GLY A 1104 -33.43 -74.03 -23.78
N VAL A 1105 -33.60 -73.16 -24.78
CA VAL A 1105 -32.87 -71.90 -24.91
C VAL A 1105 -33.87 -70.77 -24.68
N PHE A 1106 -33.59 -69.92 -23.71
CA PHE A 1106 -34.42 -68.81 -23.28
C PHE A 1106 -33.73 -67.51 -23.64
N PHE A 1107 -34.48 -66.59 -24.25
CA PHE A 1107 -34.02 -65.25 -24.55
C PHE A 1107 -34.78 -64.27 -23.68
N GLU A 1108 -34.06 -63.50 -22.88
CA GLU A 1108 -34.60 -62.47 -22.00
C GLU A 1108 -33.94 -61.13 -22.34
N LYS A 1109 -34.72 -60.05 -22.34
CA LYS A 1109 -34.21 -58.71 -22.64
C LYS A 1109 -34.84 -57.74 -21.66
N ASP A 1110 -34.06 -57.34 -20.67
CA ASP A 1110 -34.43 -56.30 -19.71
C ASP A 1110 -34.50 -54.94 -20.43
N TYR A 1111 -35.53 -54.15 -20.11
CA TYR A 1111 -35.77 -52.79 -20.65
C TYR A 1111 -35.44 -51.71 -19.64
#